data_AF-A0A814V635-F1
#
_entry.id   AF-A0A814V635-F1
#
_cell.length_a   1.000
_cell.length_b   1.000
_cell.length_c   1.000
_cell.angle_alpha   90.00
_cell.angle_beta   90.00
_cell.angle_gamma   90.00
#
_symmetry.space_group_name_H-M   'P 1'
#
loop_
_entity.id
_entity.type
_entity.pdbx_description
1 polymer ?
#
loop_
_entity_poly.entity_id
_entity_poly.type
_entity_poly.pdbx_seq_one_letter_code
_entity_poly.pdbx_strand_id
1 'polypeptide(L)'
;MKTFKNKNKVIYALNTKADEHETIVSNLKQAFEQEKIALASNASSRIDELLRRVEKLSSIKNTQNSLYENKIQLLETEKQNHANELLRIQQSSIEHEHEIAEDFRLKISNLKQNINQIKQSYDERLSNLNKEHKKIIEKLHEEHQLEIDNLKHESKHLFDIENEAQTKFYLQTIEDLKREHNDLLTKQKNQQMTQNELGQEYLKEKNQLEKQIKIFQEQIEQINIKSQLESIEQKNQLDIKINEYKQLQNEFEQYKLNFNSNSNDMTDLNQQLIKQRNEYEELKKKLDKTNREMNTVKERFNRQANELEDKLKLLKDKDSINHQLEDDLTNSRKELELTKQRLRQIEEDQHAQLSQTESTTNYLERRIHELDKTIHQLTVEKQQIMLKYDRELTDLRETYENQVSLCKKEMQNEVDRLNEHYQQLSNDEQIRARTNLELKQQELRQEFEIEKANLLAQWKNEVNLTKTEKNETNQQLNQLKENYTKQIDELKKQLENIKNEYSNIQKQFNDIQSLNSEYKKQIEKLHLDSEQQSKTKEQFQIECDQLKKQYHDLEINSTNELKDKIEKLTSELNEKWSKKFKSDYEKIRKDLTQQKDEERLKAIEEIQRQKQNDLKLAQNQINELEQQLQQIQTQLLSQQHKSKEESLMALQNASEDKRRTINEFQMRIQDLTTEIQRLEGKNQEESLKQKLQLEKEHINQINELKARHMEDIRGQQLAYNTHLEKIRSDHERTLTLEIEKLNVHHQSNIEQLRKDVSRTYSNELEEKERAHSKELAAIRLQLDRALELTKIKEREADLRIEDLTSDLNIKQSRIDNCLRDLNELQEQIEQFRHDIDMRSKELQRVRNETQKEMKHREEKLRNENEEKIRDLVRTHDNEQKQLLDEFSKAHELLKLRISELQSKLDEADERYRNRESRSEDLELMTTLQQTICSYQEQLKKIHDEKKYLKMELINRETNFNKVFTNAPNSSVGVINPLAYNTKFIPRHSDASTSSSRKTQSPRPSKLEPLVVTNGEIPHDLTLNPNKPLLPKRFVK
;
A
#
# COMPACT_ATOMS: atom_id res chain seq x y z
N MET A 1 -210.29 110.48 -14.97
CA MET A 1 -209.49 111.25 -13.98
C MET A 1 -209.12 110.46 -12.72
N LYS A 2 -209.63 109.24 -12.48
CA LYS A 2 -208.94 107.98 -12.86
C LYS A 2 -207.75 108.12 -13.86
N THR A 3 -206.73 107.25 -13.67
CA THR A 3 -205.56 106.87 -14.51
C THR A 3 -204.22 107.63 -14.52
N PHE A 4 -204.01 108.85 -13.97
CA PHE A 4 -202.68 109.51 -14.07
C PHE A 4 -201.73 109.43 -12.85
N LYS A 5 -202.21 109.43 -11.59
CA LYS A 5 -201.32 109.46 -10.40
C LYS A 5 -200.70 108.12 -9.98
N ASN A 6 -201.18 106.97 -10.47
CA ASN A 6 -200.58 105.66 -10.16
C ASN A 6 -199.30 105.36 -10.95
N LYS A 7 -199.06 105.98 -12.11
CA LYS A 7 -197.85 105.72 -12.91
C LYS A 7 -196.58 106.26 -12.25
N ASN A 8 -196.62 107.47 -11.67
CA ASN A 8 -195.42 108.10 -11.09
C ASN A 8 -194.89 107.37 -9.85
N LYS A 9 -195.74 106.71 -9.04
CA LYS A 9 -195.27 105.88 -7.92
C LYS A 9 -194.52 104.63 -8.36
N VAL A 10 -194.94 104.01 -9.47
CA VAL A 10 -194.27 102.81 -10.02
C VAL A 10 -192.94 103.18 -10.67
N ILE A 11 -192.87 104.31 -11.39
CA ILE A 11 -191.61 104.78 -11.99
C ILE A 11 -190.59 105.16 -10.90
N TYR A 12 -191.00 105.87 -9.84
CA TYR A 12 -190.08 106.22 -8.76
C TYR A 12 -189.54 104.97 -8.05
N ALA A 13 -190.41 104.02 -7.67
CA ALA A 13 -189.99 102.79 -7.01
C ALA A 13 -189.10 101.86 -7.88
N LEU A 14 -189.26 101.89 -9.21
CA LEU A 14 -188.37 101.16 -10.13
C LEU A 14 -187.01 101.84 -10.27
N ASN A 15 -186.96 103.18 -10.33
CA ASN A 15 -185.68 103.90 -10.39
C ASN A 15 -184.91 103.77 -9.07
N THR A 16 -185.56 103.90 -7.91
CA THR A 16 -184.86 103.70 -6.62
C THR A 16 -184.26 102.30 -6.50
N LYS A 17 -184.96 101.26 -6.99
CA LYS A 17 -184.40 99.90 -7.05
C LYS A 17 -183.26 99.74 -8.07
N ALA A 18 -183.31 100.45 -9.20
CA ALA A 18 -182.21 100.44 -10.16
C ALA A 18 -180.94 101.06 -9.53
N ASP A 19 -181.07 102.21 -8.87
CA ASP A 19 -179.97 102.91 -8.18
C ASP A 19 -179.41 102.07 -7.00
N GLU A 20 -180.28 101.39 -6.25
CA GLU A 20 -179.87 100.43 -5.20
C GLU A 20 -179.09 99.22 -5.77
N HIS A 21 -179.51 98.68 -6.91
CA HIS A 21 -178.78 97.59 -7.57
C HIS A 21 -177.45 98.07 -8.16
N GLU A 22 -177.37 99.27 -8.72
CA GLU A 22 -176.12 99.85 -9.23
C GLU A 22 -175.09 100.10 -8.11
N THR A 23 -175.54 100.62 -6.96
CA THR A 23 -174.67 100.79 -5.78
C THR A 23 -174.16 99.47 -5.21
N ILE A 24 -175.00 98.42 -5.15
CA ILE A 24 -174.56 97.08 -4.71
C ILE A 24 -173.53 96.49 -5.67
N VAL A 25 -173.72 96.61 -6.99
CA VAL A 25 -172.78 96.11 -8.01
C VAL A 25 -171.45 96.90 -7.98
N SER A 26 -171.51 98.21 -7.74
CA SER A 26 -170.31 99.05 -7.57
C SER A 26 -169.50 98.64 -6.34
N ASN A 27 -170.17 98.46 -5.19
CA ASN A 27 -169.53 98.04 -3.95
C ASN A 27 -168.89 96.64 -4.07
N LEU A 28 -169.55 95.69 -4.75
CA LEU A 28 -168.99 94.36 -5.01
C LEU A 28 -167.75 94.40 -5.90
N LYS A 29 -167.74 95.23 -6.97
CA LYS A 29 -166.53 95.44 -7.79
C LYS A 29 -165.38 96.05 -6.98
N GLN A 30 -165.68 97.02 -6.12
CA GLN A 30 -164.68 97.67 -5.29
C GLN A 30 -164.09 96.70 -4.25
N ALA A 31 -164.92 95.85 -3.65
CA ALA A 31 -164.47 94.79 -2.75
C ALA A 31 -163.57 93.76 -3.46
N PHE A 32 -163.95 93.29 -4.67
CA PHE A 32 -163.15 92.33 -5.43
C PHE A 32 -161.77 92.87 -5.84
N GLU A 33 -161.67 94.12 -6.31
CA GLU A 33 -160.34 94.67 -6.63
C GLU A 33 -159.51 94.99 -5.37
N GLN A 34 -160.14 95.30 -4.23
CA GLN A 34 -159.42 95.37 -2.94
C GLN A 34 -158.86 94.00 -2.52
N GLU A 35 -159.66 92.93 -2.62
CA GLU A 35 -159.23 91.56 -2.32
C GLU A 35 -158.09 91.10 -3.25
N LYS A 36 -158.17 91.42 -4.54
CA LYS A 36 -157.12 91.12 -5.53
C LYS A 36 -155.83 91.88 -5.27
N ILE A 37 -155.90 93.15 -4.85
CA ILE A 37 -154.72 93.92 -4.42
C ILE A 37 -154.12 93.33 -3.13
N ALA A 38 -154.96 92.92 -2.18
CA ALA A 38 -154.51 92.26 -0.95
C ALA A 38 -153.83 90.90 -1.22
N LEU A 39 -154.40 90.08 -2.11
CA LEU A 39 -153.80 88.81 -2.56
C LEU A 39 -152.48 89.02 -3.28
N ALA A 40 -152.38 90.00 -4.19
CA ALA A 40 -151.14 90.33 -4.88
C ALA A 40 -150.06 90.82 -3.89
N SER A 41 -150.43 91.67 -2.92
CA SER A 41 -149.52 92.16 -1.88
C SER A 41 -149.00 91.02 -0.99
N ASN A 42 -149.88 90.10 -0.57
CA ASN A 42 -149.52 88.95 0.26
C ASN A 42 -148.62 87.96 -0.51
N ALA A 43 -148.92 87.69 -1.78
CA ALA A 43 -148.08 86.88 -2.66
C ALA A 43 -146.68 87.48 -2.85
N SER A 44 -146.58 88.78 -3.15
CA SER A 44 -145.28 89.48 -3.25
C SER A 44 -144.50 89.44 -1.94
N SER A 45 -145.14 89.73 -0.81
CA SER A 45 -144.50 89.69 0.50
C SER A 45 -143.95 88.29 0.84
N ARG A 46 -144.65 87.23 0.44
CA ARG A 46 -144.19 85.84 0.63
C ARG A 46 -143.06 85.45 -0.31
N ILE A 47 -143.04 85.99 -1.54
CA ILE A 47 -141.90 85.83 -2.47
C ILE A 47 -140.65 86.51 -1.93
N ASP A 48 -140.76 87.74 -1.42
CA ASP A 48 -139.63 88.47 -0.80
C ASP A 48 -139.07 87.74 0.43
N GLU A 49 -139.93 87.14 1.26
CA GLU A 49 -139.52 86.35 2.41
C GLU A 49 -138.75 85.08 2.00
N LEU A 50 -139.18 84.41 0.93
CA LEU A 50 -138.48 83.26 0.36
C LEU A 50 -137.14 83.65 -0.26
N LEU A 51 -137.08 84.76 -1.01
CA LEU A 51 -135.83 85.27 -1.60
C LEU A 51 -134.79 85.59 -0.52
N ARG A 52 -135.17 86.33 0.55
CA ARG A 52 -134.28 86.61 1.69
C ARG A 52 -133.80 85.33 2.38
N ARG A 53 -134.62 84.28 2.43
CA ARG A 53 -134.24 82.98 3.00
C ARG A 53 -133.24 82.24 2.10
N VAL A 54 -133.39 82.32 0.79
CA VAL A 54 -132.42 81.76 -0.18
C VAL A 54 -131.09 82.51 -0.12
N GLU A 55 -131.10 83.85 -0.05
CA GLU A 55 -129.88 84.65 0.13
C GLU A 55 -129.15 84.29 1.44
N LYS A 56 -129.88 84.13 2.54
CA LYS A 56 -129.30 83.72 3.83
C LYS A 56 -128.72 82.30 3.82
N LEU A 57 -129.32 81.38 3.07
CA LEU A 57 -128.75 80.03 2.87
C LEU A 57 -127.52 80.06 1.95
N SER A 58 -127.52 80.93 0.93
CA SER A 58 -126.38 81.12 0.03
C SER A 58 -125.18 81.73 0.77
N SER A 59 -125.40 82.73 1.63
CA SER A 59 -124.32 83.32 2.42
C SER A 59 -123.73 82.34 3.44
N ILE A 60 -124.55 81.54 4.12
CA ILE A 60 -124.09 80.44 5.01
C ILE A 60 -123.26 79.41 4.23
N LYS A 61 -123.70 79.02 3.03
CA LYS A 61 -122.96 78.06 2.20
C LYS A 61 -121.60 78.63 1.76
N ASN A 62 -121.55 79.91 1.40
CA ASN A 62 -120.30 80.58 1.03
C ASN A 62 -119.33 80.73 2.21
N THR A 63 -119.81 81.06 3.42
CA THR A 63 -118.94 81.08 4.61
C THR A 63 -118.46 79.70 4.99
N GLN A 64 -119.29 78.66 4.85
CA GLN A 64 -118.90 77.28 5.10
C GLN A 64 -117.83 76.79 4.09
N ASN A 65 -117.97 77.12 2.81
CA ASN A 65 -116.95 76.82 1.79
C ASN A 65 -115.62 77.54 2.10
N SER A 66 -115.67 78.83 2.45
CA SER A 66 -114.47 79.60 2.82
C SER A 66 -113.77 79.02 4.07
N LEU A 67 -114.53 78.50 5.04
CA LEU A 67 -113.96 77.80 6.20
C LEU A 67 -113.28 76.48 5.80
N TYR A 68 -113.83 75.73 4.85
CA TYR A 68 -113.17 74.52 4.33
C TYR A 68 -111.91 74.85 3.53
N GLU A 69 -111.92 75.88 2.69
CA GLU A 69 -110.73 76.34 1.94
C GLU A 69 -109.61 76.77 2.89
N ASN A 70 -109.92 77.57 3.91
CA ASN A 70 -108.95 77.94 4.95
C ASN A 70 -108.43 76.71 5.74
N LYS A 71 -109.30 75.73 6.04
CA LYS A 71 -108.91 74.50 6.73
C LYS A 71 -107.96 73.64 5.88
N ILE A 72 -108.19 73.57 4.57
CA ILE A 72 -107.32 72.87 3.62
C ILE A 72 -105.97 73.58 3.52
N GLN A 73 -105.95 74.91 3.34
CA GLN A 73 -104.70 75.68 3.30
C GLN A 73 -103.86 75.51 4.57
N LEU A 74 -104.50 75.52 5.75
CA LEU A 74 -103.82 75.27 7.02
C LEU A 74 -103.15 73.89 7.03
N LEU A 75 -103.87 72.82 6.65
CA LEU A 75 -103.31 71.47 6.59
C LEU A 75 -102.19 71.34 5.53
N GLU A 76 -102.29 72.04 4.41
CA GLU A 76 -101.25 72.08 3.37
C GLU A 76 -99.98 72.74 3.91
N THR A 77 -100.11 73.87 4.62
CA THR A 77 -98.97 74.56 5.28
C THR A 77 -98.37 73.77 6.43
N GLU A 78 -99.18 73.10 7.26
CA GLU A 78 -98.69 72.20 8.30
C GLU A 78 -97.88 71.04 7.68
N LYS A 79 -98.39 70.41 6.62
CA LYS A 79 -97.69 69.35 5.87
C LYS A 79 -96.38 69.85 5.25
N GLN A 80 -96.37 71.05 4.66
CA GLN A 80 -95.17 71.69 4.13
C GLN A 80 -94.12 71.91 5.24
N ASN A 81 -94.55 72.38 6.41
CA ASN A 81 -93.67 72.59 7.56
C ASN A 81 -93.10 71.26 8.09
N HIS A 82 -93.91 70.21 8.21
CA HIS A 82 -93.43 68.89 8.63
C HIS A 82 -92.44 68.28 7.61
N ALA A 83 -92.64 68.49 6.31
CA ALA A 83 -91.69 68.07 5.29
C ALA A 83 -90.35 68.82 5.39
N ASN A 84 -90.38 70.13 5.66
CA ASN A 84 -89.18 70.94 5.90
C ASN A 84 -88.45 70.54 7.19
N GLU A 85 -89.19 70.26 8.27
CA GLU A 85 -88.63 69.77 9.55
C GLU A 85 -87.91 68.42 9.35
N LEU A 86 -88.53 67.50 8.60
CA LEU A 86 -87.96 66.18 8.29
C LEU A 86 -86.70 66.30 7.41
N LEU A 87 -86.73 67.18 6.40
CA LEU A 87 -85.54 67.53 5.59
C LEU A 87 -84.40 68.09 6.45
N ARG A 88 -84.72 68.96 7.41
CA ARG A 88 -83.73 69.55 8.32
C ARG A 88 -83.14 68.51 9.27
N ILE A 89 -83.96 67.62 9.83
CA ILE A 89 -83.50 66.49 10.65
C ILE A 89 -82.59 65.58 9.81
N GLN A 90 -82.99 65.26 8.57
CA GLN A 90 -82.18 64.46 7.66
C GLN A 90 -80.83 65.13 7.33
N GLN A 91 -80.81 66.44 7.08
CA GLN A 91 -79.56 67.20 6.89
C GLN A 91 -78.67 67.13 8.14
N SER A 92 -79.21 67.40 9.33
CA SER A 92 -78.44 67.30 10.58
C SER A 92 -77.93 65.88 10.88
N SER A 93 -78.66 64.84 10.47
CA SER A 93 -78.21 63.44 10.59
C SER A 93 -77.05 63.15 9.65
N ILE A 94 -77.09 63.65 8.41
CA ILE A 94 -75.99 63.51 7.43
C ILE A 94 -74.75 64.31 7.88
N GLU A 95 -74.94 65.52 8.41
CA GLU A 95 -73.86 66.33 8.97
C GLU A 95 -73.20 65.61 10.16
N HIS A 96 -73.99 65.05 11.08
CA HIS A 96 -73.46 64.30 12.23
C HIS A 96 -72.77 62.98 11.82
N GLU A 97 -73.31 62.25 10.84
CA GLU A 97 -72.65 61.08 10.25
C GLU A 97 -71.32 61.47 9.59
N HIS A 98 -71.25 62.63 8.93
CA HIS A 98 -70.02 63.15 8.32
C HIS A 98 -69.00 63.59 9.38
N GLU A 99 -69.42 64.23 10.47
CA GLU A 99 -68.56 64.55 11.61
C GLU A 99 -67.96 63.28 12.21
N ILE A 100 -68.79 62.28 12.52
CA ILE A 100 -68.34 60.97 13.04
C ILE A 100 -67.37 60.28 12.05
N ALA A 101 -67.65 60.32 10.76
CA ALA A 101 -66.77 59.75 9.73
C ALA A 101 -65.41 60.47 9.65
N GLU A 102 -65.38 61.80 9.77
CA GLU A 102 -64.15 62.59 9.86
C GLU A 102 -63.37 62.28 11.14
N ASP A 103 -64.07 62.16 12.27
CA ASP A 103 -63.49 61.81 13.56
C ASP A 103 -62.82 60.43 13.53
N PHE A 104 -63.47 59.44 12.91
CA PHE A 104 -62.87 58.14 12.63
C PHE A 104 -61.72 58.21 11.61
N ARG A 105 -61.83 59.05 10.57
CA ARG A 105 -60.75 59.26 9.58
C ARG A 105 -59.50 59.85 10.24
N LEU A 106 -59.65 60.82 11.14
CA LEU A 106 -58.58 61.42 11.93
C LEU A 106 -57.99 60.41 12.92
N LYS A 107 -58.82 59.64 13.64
CA LYS A 107 -58.35 58.55 14.52
C LYS A 107 -57.56 57.49 13.75
N ILE A 108 -58.04 57.07 12.57
CA ILE A 108 -57.32 56.13 11.68
C ILE A 108 -56.02 56.75 11.15
N SER A 109 -55.99 58.04 10.82
CA SER A 109 -54.79 58.75 10.40
C SER A 109 -53.73 58.78 11.51
N ASN A 110 -54.14 59.13 12.73
CA ASN A 110 -53.26 59.13 13.91
C ASN A 110 -52.77 57.72 14.25
N LEU A 111 -53.63 56.69 14.16
CA LEU A 111 -53.22 55.29 14.35
C LEU A 111 -52.22 54.85 13.27
N LYS A 112 -52.42 55.22 11.99
CA LYS A 112 -51.43 54.96 10.92
C LYS A 112 -50.10 55.66 11.19
N GLN A 113 -50.12 56.91 11.66
CA GLN A 113 -48.91 57.63 12.04
C GLN A 113 -48.18 56.97 13.21
N ASN A 114 -48.91 56.58 14.27
CA ASN A 114 -48.35 55.87 15.42
C ASN A 114 -47.79 54.49 15.02
N ILE A 115 -48.48 53.72 14.16
CA ILE A 115 -48.00 52.45 13.63
C ILE A 115 -46.72 52.66 12.80
N ASN A 116 -46.63 53.72 11.99
CA ASN A 116 -45.42 54.05 11.24
C ASN A 116 -44.25 54.45 12.15
N GLN A 117 -44.49 55.24 13.21
CA GLN A 117 -43.47 55.59 14.20
C GLN A 117 -42.99 54.35 14.98
N ILE A 118 -43.90 53.50 15.42
CA ILE A 118 -43.60 52.21 16.06
C ILE A 118 -42.77 51.35 15.10
N LYS A 119 -43.18 51.23 13.83
CA LYS A 119 -42.44 50.48 12.81
C LYS A 119 -41.02 51.04 12.60
N GLN A 120 -40.87 52.37 12.47
CA GLN A 120 -39.56 53.00 12.38
C GLN A 120 -38.68 52.67 13.60
N SER A 121 -39.23 52.72 14.81
CA SER A 121 -38.49 52.36 16.03
C SER A 121 -38.07 50.88 16.06
N TYR A 122 -38.89 49.97 15.52
CA TYR A 122 -38.52 48.56 15.37
C TYR A 122 -37.48 48.34 14.27
N ASP A 123 -37.60 49.01 13.12
CA ASP A 123 -36.63 48.93 12.02
C ASP A 123 -35.26 49.51 12.45
N GLU A 124 -35.23 50.59 13.23
CA GLU A 124 -34.01 51.12 13.86
C GLU A 124 -33.44 50.16 14.91
N ARG A 125 -34.29 49.55 15.74
CA ARG A 125 -33.84 48.56 16.75
C ARG A 125 -33.29 47.30 16.08
N LEU A 126 -33.90 46.82 15.00
CA LEU A 126 -33.39 45.74 14.14
C LEU A 126 -32.06 46.12 13.47
N SER A 127 -31.94 47.36 12.97
CA SER A 127 -30.69 47.87 12.40
C SER A 127 -29.56 47.88 13.43
N ASN A 128 -29.85 48.29 14.66
CA ASN A 128 -28.87 48.30 15.75
C ASN A 128 -28.52 46.90 16.24
N LEU A 129 -29.51 45.99 16.40
CA LEU A 129 -29.26 44.59 16.74
C LEU A 129 -28.40 43.90 15.68
N ASN A 130 -28.66 44.15 14.39
CA ASN A 130 -27.85 43.62 13.29
C ASN A 130 -26.42 44.17 13.30
N LYS A 131 -26.21 45.45 13.67
CA LYS A 131 -24.86 46.02 13.86
C LYS A 131 -24.14 45.42 15.05
N GLU A 132 -24.84 45.14 16.15
CA GLU A 132 -24.27 44.47 17.33
C GLU A 132 -23.94 43.01 17.05
N HIS A 133 -24.84 42.26 16.41
CA HIS A 133 -24.57 40.91 15.92
C HIS A 133 -23.38 40.88 14.96
N LYS A 134 -23.27 41.84 14.03
CA LYS A 134 -22.10 41.93 13.13
C LYS A 134 -20.80 42.17 13.90
N LYS A 135 -20.80 43.05 14.90
CA LYS A 135 -19.63 43.28 15.77
C LYS A 135 -19.27 42.06 16.63
N ILE A 136 -20.26 41.30 17.09
CA ILE A 136 -20.04 40.06 17.85
C ILE A 136 -19.46 38.98 16.93
N ILE A 137 -19.96 38.85 15.70
CA ILE A 137 -19.43 37.94 14.69
C ILE A 137 -18.01 38.35 14.27
N GLU A 138 -17.73 39.63 14.09
CA GLU A 138 -16.39 40.16 13.79
C GLU A 138 -15.41 39.84 14.93
N LYS A 139 -15.79 40.08 16.20
CA LYS A 139 -14.98 39.70 17.37
C LYS A 139 -14.76 38.20 17.50
N LEU A 140 -15.81 37.39 17.33
CA LEU A 140 -15.71 35.94 17.39
C LEU A 140 -14.83 35.41 16.24
N HIS A 141 -14.83 36.07 15.09
CA HIS A 141 -13.94 35.74 13.99
C HIS A 141 -12.49 36.14 14.27
N GLU A 142 -12.24 37.29 14.91
CA GLU A 142 -10.92 37.70 15.41
C GLU A 142 -10.40 36.73 16.49
N GLU A 143 -11.26 36.32 17.44
CA GLU A 143 -10.94 35.34 18.49
C GLU A 143 -10.63 33.96 17.91
N HIS A 144 -11.48 33.43 17.01
CA HIS A 144 -11.20 32.16 16.31
C HIS A 144 -9.95 32.27 15.40
N GLN A 145 -9.68 33.43 14.78
CA GLN A 145 -8.47 33.62 13.97
C GLN A 145 -7.22 33.60 14.85
N LEU A 146 -7.26 34.25 16.02
CA LEU A 146 -6.19 34.17 17.02
C LEU A 146 -6.01 32.75 17.57
N GLU A 147 -7.10 32.01 17.82
CA GLU A 147 -7.05 30.61 18.24
C GLU A 147 -6.46 29.71 17.15
N ILE A 148 -6.87 29.88 15.89
CA ILE A 148 -6.30 29.18 14.74
C ILE A 148 -4.81 29.49 14.57
N ASP A 149 -4.38 30.75 14.74
CA ASP A 149 -2.98 31.12 14.60
C ASP A 149 -2.13 30.69 15.80
N ASN A 150 -2.71 30.61 17.01
CA ASN A 150 -2.11 29.97 18.17
C ASN A 150 -1.95 28.45 17.95
N LEU A 151 -2.99 27.75 17.47
CA LEU A 151 -2.93 26.32 17.15
C LEU A 151 -1.93 26.02 16.03
N LYS A 152 -1.79 26.90 15.03
CA LYS A 152 -0.71 26.81 14.04
C LYS A 152 0.66 27.03 14.67
N HIS A 153 0.79 27.94 15.64
CA HIS A 153 2.04 28.19 16.34
C HIS A 153 2.43 27.00 17.23
N GLU A 154 1.49 26.41 17.97
CA GLU A 154 1.69 25.19 18.76
C GLU A 154 1.98 23.99 17.87
N SER A 155 1.24 23.79 16.78
CA SER A 155 1.51 22.72 15.80
C SER A 155 2.90 22.88 15.17
N LYS A 156 3.32 24.11 14.85
CA LYS A 156 4.67 24.38 14.37
C LYS A 156 5.73 24.14 15.44
N HIS A 157 5.49 24.54 16.69
CA HIS A 157 6.40 24.31 17.81
C HIS A 157 6.55 22.80 18.12
N LEU A 158 5.45 22.03 18.05
CA LEU A 158 5.48 20.58 18.14
C LEU A 158 6.24 19.95 16.97
N PHE A 159 6.02 20.41 15.73
CA PHE A 159 6.77 19.96 14.56
C PHE A 159 8.27 20.30 14.65
N ASP A 160 8.62 21.47 15.17
CA ASP A 160 10.01 21.89 15.40
C ASP A 160 10.65 21.05 16.52
N ILE A 161 9.92 20.71 17.60
CA ILE A 161 10.37 19.78 18.65
C ILE A 161 10.52 18.35 18.12
N GLU A 162 9.58 17.84 17.33
CA GLU A 162 9.67 16.51 16.72
C GLU A 162 10.85 16.44 15.75
N ASN A 163 11.06 17.47 14.92
CA ASN A 163 12.25 17.56 14.07
C ASN A 163 13.54 17.67 14.89
N GLU A 164 13.56 18.43 15.99
CA GLU A 164 14.75 18.53 16.83
C GLU A 164 15.05 17.21 17.57
N ALA A 165 14.01 16.50 18.02
CA ALA A 165 14.10 15.17 18.62
C ALA A 165 14.55 14.11 17.61
N GLN A 166 14.00 14.11 16.39
CA GLN A 166 14.46 13.26 15.29
C GLN A 166 15.89 13.61 14.88
N THR A 167 16.25 14.89 14.80
CA THR A 167 17.62 15.34 14.47
C THR A 167 18.60 14.93 15.56
N LYS A 168 18.24 15.03 16.83
CA LYS A 168 19.04 14.50 17.97
C LYS A 168 19.15 12.97 17.90
N PHE A 169 18.08 12.26 17.56
CA PHE A 169 18.11 10.80 17.37
C PHE A 169 19.02 10.39 16.20
N TYR A 170 18.92 11.05 15.05
CA TYR A 170 19.80 10.80 13.90
C TYR A 170 21.26 11.19 14.20
N LEU A 171 21.51 12.29 14.91
CA LEU A 171 22.86 12.67 15.37
C LEU A 171 23.43 11.62 16.32
N GLN A 172 22.66 11.15 17.30
CA GLN A 172 23.06 10.10 18.23
C GLN A 172 23.36 8.79 17.48
N THR A 173 22.47 8.38 16.57
CA THR A 173 22.67 7.19 15.72
C THR A 173 23.91 7.33 14.85
N ILE A 174 24.19 8.52 14.30
CA ILE A 174 25.41 8.81 13.53
C ILE A 174 26.66 8.80 14.43
N GLU A 175 26.58 9.26 15.68
CA GLU A 175 27.69 9.16 16.64
C GLU A 175 27.96 7.72 17.06
N ASP A 176 26.92 6.92 17.30
CA ASP A 176 27.08 5.52 17.68
C ASP A 176 27.58 4.67 16.49
N LEU A 177 27.11 4.94 15.26
CA LEU A 177 27.70 4.37 14.04
C LEU A 177 29.15 4.85 13.80
N LYS A 178 29.50 6.10 14.17
CA LYS A 178 30.90 6.57 14.13
C LYS A 178 31.75 5.87 15.19
N ARG A 179 31.20 5.55 16.37
CA ARG A 179 31.88 4.76 17.40
C ARG A 179 32.10 3.33 16.91
N GLU A 180 31.08 2.65 16.41
CA GLU A 180 31.23 1.32 15.79
C GLU A 180 32.23 1.34 14.62
N HIS A 181 32.18 2.34 13.74
CA HIS A 181 33.16 2.48 12.67
C HIS A 181 34.58 2.69 13.20
N ASN A 182 34.77 3.48 14.26
CA ASN A 182 36.09 3.67 14.88
C ASN A 182 36.58 2.43 15.64
N ASP A 183 35.69 1.66 16.25
CA ASP A 183 35.98 0.37 16.89
C ASP A 183 36.31 -0.71 15.86
N LEU A 184 35.63 -0.72 14.71
CA LEU A 184 35.97 -1.57 13.57
C LEU A 184 37.30 -1.13 12.93
N LEU A 185 37.56 0.18 12.80
CA LEU A 185 38.81 0.71 12.26
C LEU A 185 40.00 0.45 13.19
N THR A 186 39.82 0.49 14.51
CA THR A 186 40.85 0.09 15.48
C THR A 186 41.04 -1.43 15.51
N LYS A 187 39.98 -2.24 15.42
CA LYS A 187 40.10 -3.69 15.20
C LYS A 187 40.84 -4.02 13.90
N GLN A 188 40.56 -3.31 12.80
CA GLN A 188 41.24 -3.47 11.52
C GLN A 188 42.71 -3.04 11.58
N LYS A 189 43.03 -1.92 12.26
CA LYS A 189 44.41 -1.51 12.53
C LYS A 189 45.15 -2.52 13.39
N ASN A 190 44.51 -3.08 14.42
CA ASN A 190 45.11 -4.11 15.27
C ASN A 190 45.33 -5.41 14.47
N GLN A 191 44.39 -5.80 13.59
CA GLN A 191 44.59 -6.92 12.67
C GLN A 191 45.75 -6.66 11.70
N GLN A 192 45.86 -5.46 11.10
CA GLN A 192 47.00 -5.08 10.28
C GLN A 192 48.32 -5.06 11.07
N MET A 193 48.33 -4.61 12.32
CA MET A 193 49.50 -4.70 13.21
C MET A 193 49.90 -6.16 13.42
N THR A 194 48.97 -7.05 13.79
CA THR A 194 49.28 -8.49 13.96
C THR A 194 49.72 -9.17 12.66
N GLN A 195 49.17 -8.79 11.50
CA GLN A 195 49.63 -9.28 10.19
C GLN A 195 51.01 -8.74 9.81
N ASN A 196 51.33 -7.50 10.17
CA ASN A 196 52.65 -6.91 9.96
C ASN A 196 53.69 -7.49 10.92
N GLU A 197 53.32 -7.81 12.16
CA GLU A 197 54.17 -8.49 13.13
C GLU A 197 54.47 -9.93 12.68
N LEU A 198 53.44 -10.68 12.29
CA LEU A 198 53.57 -12.02 11.71
C LEU A 198 54.39 -11.98 10.40
N GLY A 199 54.17 -10.98 9.55
CA GLY A 199 54.96 -10.74 8.34
C GLY A 199 56.43 -10.39 8.62
N GLN A 200 56.72 -9.67 9.71
CA GLN A 200 58.07 -9.41 10.17
C GLN A 200 58.73 -10.65 10.79
N GLU A 201 57.98 -11.53 11.46
CA GLU A 201 58.47 -12.82 11.92
C GLU A 201 58.81 -13.74 10.74
N TYR A 202 57.90 -13.90 9.77
CA TYR A 202 58.19 -14.62 8.53
C TYR A 202 59.39 -14.02 7.78
N LEU A 203 59.57 -12.70 7.77
CA LEU A 203 60.74 -12.07 7.16
C LEU A 203 62.03 -12.33 7.96
N LYS A 204 61.98 -12.38 9.30
CA LYS A 204 63.11 -12.77 10.15
C LYS A 204 63.49 -14.24 9.94
N GLU A 205 62.51 -15.13 9.90
CA GLU A 205 62.69 -16.57 9.69
C GLU A 205 63.22 -16.86 8.28
N LYS A 206 62.64 -16.22 7.24
CA LYS A 206 63.16 -16.26 5.87
C LYS A 206 64.60 -15.75 5.79
N ASN A 207 64.93 -14.64 6.46
CA ASN A 207 66.30 -14.11 6.49
C ASN A 207 67.27 -15.02 7.27
N GLN A 208 66.79 -15.80 8.25
CA GLN A 208 67.60 -16.82 8.93
C GLN A 208 67.83 -18.03 8.02
N LEU A 209 66.81 -18.51 7.31
CA LEU A 209 66.91 -19.58 6.32
C LEU A 209 67.81 -19.19 5.14
N GLU A 210 67.69 -17.97 4.61
CA GLU A 210 68.57 -17.44 3.56
C GLU A 210 70.03 -17.37 4.04
N LYS A 211 70.29 -16.98 5.30
CA LYS A 211 71.62 -17.05 5.90
C LYS A 211 72.15 -18.47 6.03
N GLN A 212 71.31 -19.43 6.46
CA GLN A 212 71.70 -20.85 6.53
C GLN A 212 72.00 -21.42 5.14
N ILE A 213 71.15 -21.16 4.16
CA ILE A 213 71.36 -21.54 2.75
C ILE A 213 72.69 -20.96 2.24
N LYS A 214 72.99 -19.70 2.55
CA LYS A 214 74.24 -19.07 2.14
C LYS A 214 75.48 -19.70 2.79
N ILE A 215 75.40 -20.05 4.09
CA ILE A 215 76.45 -20.80 4.79
C ILE A 215 76.63 -22.20 4.17
N PHE A 216 75.54 -22.90 3.82
CA PHE A 216 75.63 -24.20 3.13
C PHE A 216 76.20 -24.07 1.70
N GLN A 217 75.88 -23.00 0.99
CA GLN A 217 76.48 -22.69 -0.32
C GLN A 217 77.98 -22.44 -0.19
N GLU A 218 78.43 -21.62 0.77
CA GLU A 218 79.85 -21.37 1.06
C GLU A 218 80.58 -22.66 1.47
N GLN A 219 79.93 -23.58 2.21
CA GLN A 219 80.49 -24.90 2.54
C GLN A 219 80.61 -25.81 1.32
N ILE A 220 79.60 -25.86 0.44
CA ILE A 220 79.65 -26.62 -0.82
C ILE A 220 80.73 -26.06 -1.75
N GLU A 221 80.89 -24.74 -1.81
CA GLU A 221 81.91 -24.07 -2.61
C GLU A 221 83.32 -24.38 -2.08
N GLN A 222 83.53 -24.39 -0.76
CA GLN A 222 84.79 -24.86 -0.15
C GLN A 222 85.08 -26.34 -0.42
N ILE A 223 84.07 -27.21 -0.41
CA ILE A 223 84.22 -28.63 -0.77
C ILE A 223 84.60 -28.79 -2.25
N ASN A 224 83.98 -28.01 -3.15
CA ASN A 224 84.33 -28.00 -4.57
C ASN A 224 85.74 -27.46 -4.82
N ILE A 225 86.17 -26.42 -4.11
CA ILE A 225 87.56 -25.92 -4.20
C ILE A 225 88.55 -26.98 -3.72
N LYS A 226 88.23 -27.72 -2.64
CA LYS A 226 89.06 -28.85 -2.18
C LYS A 226 89.15 -29.97 -3.23
N SER A 227 88.04 -30.39 -3.83
CA SER A 227 88.06 -31.46 -4.84
C SER A 227 88.80 -31.03 -6.13
N GLN A 228 88.74 -29.76 -6.49
CA GLN A 228 89.54 -29.20 -7.59
C GLN A 228 91.04 -29.17 -7.26
N LEU A 229 91.43 -28.82 -6.03
CA LEU A 229 92.83 -28.86 -5.60
C LEU A 229 93.39 -30.29 -5.59
N GLU A 230 92.65 -31.27 -5.08
CA GLU A 230 93.03 -32.69 -5.12
C GLU A 230 93.17 -33.20 -6.57
N SER A 231 92.29 -32.76 -7.48
CA SER A 231 92.40 -33.08 -8.91
C SER A 231 93.63 -32.46 -9.59
N ILE A 232 94.03 -31.25 -9.17
CA ILE A 232 95.24 -30.57 -9.65
C ILE A 232 96.50 -31.25 -9.12
N GLU A 233 96.53 -31.67 -7.86
CA GLU A 233 97.66 -32.45 -7.31
C GLU A 233 97.85 -33.79 -8.04
N GLN A 234 96.75 -34.49 -8.35
CA GLN A 234 96.82 -35.73 -9.14
C GLN A 234 97.33 -35.49 -10.58
N LYS A 235 96.95 -34.38 -11.22
CA LYS A 235 97.51 -33.98 -12.52
C LYS A 235 99.01 -33.66 -12.44
N ASN A 236 99.44 -32.91 -11.43
CA ASN A 236 100.85 -32.57 -11.27
C ASN A 236 101.73 -33.83 -11.02
N GLN A 237 101.21 -34.84 -10.32
CA GLN A 237 101.90 -36.14 -10.18
C GLN A 237 101.99 -36.90 -11.52
N LEU A 238 101.01 -36.75 -12.41
CA LEU A 238 101.03 -37.35 -13.74
C LEU A 238 102.06 -36.66 -14.66
N ASP A 239 102.12 -35.33 -14.65
CA ASP A 239 103.07 -34.55 -15.47
C ASP A 239 104.53 -34.77 -15.05
N ILE A 240 104.81 -35.02 -13.76
CA ILE A 240 106.15 -35.44 -13.30
C ILE A 240 106.54 -36.77 -13.96
N LYS A 241 105.66 -37.78 -13.96
CA LYS A 241 105.94 -39.08 -14.60
C LYS A 241 106.04 -39.02 -16.13
N ILE A 242 105.31 -38.10 -16.77
CA ILE A 242 105.42 -37.86 -18.22
C ILE A 242 106.78 -37.25 -18.57
N ASN A 243 107.33 -36.39 -17.72
CA ASN A 243 108.66 -35.81 -17.92
C ASN A 243 109.80 -36.81 -17.67
N GLU A 244 109.67 -37.72 -16.69
CA GLU A 244 110.58 -38.87 -16.51
C GLU A 244 110.61 -39.76 -17.77
N TYR A 245 109.45 -40.02 -18.38
CA TYR A 245 109.36 -40.84 -19.60
C TYR A 245 110.01 -40.17 -20.82
N LYS A 246 109.93 -38.84 -20.94
CA LYS A 246 110.60 -38.07 -22.01
C LYS A 246 112.12 -38.04 -21.86
N GLN A 247 112.66 -38.10 -20.64
CA GLN A 247 114.10 -38.19 -20.42
C GLN A 247 114.65 -39.54 -20.91
N LEU A 248 113.99 -40.66 -20.58
CA LEU A 248 114.34 -41.99 -21.11
C LEU A 248 114.29 -42.06 -22.66
N GLN A 249 113.35 -41.35 -23.28
CA GLN A 249 113.20 -41.35 -24.74
C GLN A 249 114.38 -40.64 -25.45
N ASN A 250 114.88 -39.54 -24.87
CA ASN A 250 116.04 -38.81 -25.41
C ASN A 250 117.36 -39.58 -25.26
N GLU A 251 117.52 -40.38 -24.21
CA GLU A 251 118.70 -41.26 -24.04
C GLU A 251 118.72 -42.37 -25.10
N PHE A 252 117.56 -42.87 -25.55
CA PHE A 252 117.47 -43.91 -26.57
C PHE A 252 117.81 -43.41 -27.99
N GLU A 253 117.53 -42.14 -28.31
CA GLU A 253 117.91 -41.56 -29.61
C GLU A 253 119.43 -41.29 -29.73
N GLN A 254 120.12 -40.98 -28.63
CA GLN A 254 121.57 -40.77 -28.65
C GLN A 254 122.36 -42.04 -28.97
N TYR A 255 121.88 -43.23 -28.58
CA TYR A 255 122.51 -44.50 -28.97
C TYR A 255 122.35 -44.86 -30.46
N LYS A 256 121.47 -44.18 -31.20
CA LYS A 256 121.19 -44.49 -32.61
C LYS A 256 122.09 -43.74 -33.60
N LEU A 257 122.80 -42.71 -33.16
CA LEU A 257 123.62 -41.82 -34.02
C LEU A 257 125.08 -42.25 -34.21
N ASN A 258 125.57 -43.25 -33.46
CA ASN A 258 127.00 -43.61 -33.39
C ASN A 258 127.44 -44.82 -34.25
N PHE A 259 126.70 -45.24 -35.29
CA PHE A 259 127.06 -46.44 -36.07
C PHE A 259 127.32 -46.25 -37.58
N ASN A 260 126.92 -45.14 -38.21
CA ASN A 260 127.02 -44.99 -39.67
C ASN A 260 127.77 -43.74 -40.12
N SER A 261 129.11 -43.80 -40.10
CA SER A 261 130.00 -43.07 -41.03
C SER A 261 131.45 -43.52 -40.90
N ASN A 262 131.89 -44.42 -41.78
CA ASN A 262 133.27 -44.45 -42.29
C ASN A 262 133.42 -45.40 -43.50
N SER A 263 133.69 -44.83 -44.67
CA SER A 263 134.82 -45.15 -45.57
C SER A 263 134.44 -44.99 -47.04
N ASN A 264 135.17 -44.12 -47.75
CA ASN A 264 135.20 -44.06 -49.21
C ASN A 264 136.30 -44.98 -49.76
N ASP A 265 136.16 -45.44 -51.00
CA ASP A 265 137.05 -45.12 -52.14
C ASP A 265 136.98 -46.19 -53.25
N MET A 266 136.94 -45.70 -54.51
CA MET A 266 137.69 -46.19 -55.69
C MET A 266 136.97 -45.88 -57.00
N THR A 267 137.33 -44.75 -57.61
CA THR A 267 137.23 -44.54 -59.07
C THR A 267 138.54 -44.96 -59.75
N ASP A 268 138.45 -45.19 -61.07
CA ASP A 268 139.57 -45.40 -62.00
C ASP A 268 140.44 -46.65 -61.80
N LEU A 269 139.90 -47.78 -62.27
CA LEU A 269 140.72 -48.78 -62.96
C LEU A 269 140.09 -49.24 -64.28
N ASN A 270 140.75 -48.87 -65.38
CA ASN A 270 140.79 -49.57 -66.66
C ASN A 270 139.50 -49.67 -67.50
N GLN A 271 139.08 -48.54 -68.05
CA GLN A 271 139.42 -48.07 -69.42
C GLN A 271 140.02 -49.04 -70.50
N GLN A 272 140.19 -50.35 -70.32
CA GLN A 272 140.94 -51.20 -71.27
C GLN A 272 140.10 -52.11 -72.20
N LEU A 273 138.79 -52.30 -71.98
CA LEU A 273 137.96 -53.22 -72.77
C LEU A 273 136.89 -52.54 -73.65
N ILE A 274 137.20 -51.36 -74.18
CA ILE A 274 136.34 -50.62 -75.11
C ILE A 274 136.24 -51.28 -76.51
N LYS A 275 137.16 -52.18 -76.89
CA LYS A 275 137.25 -52.70 -78.27
C LYS A 275 136.40 -53.95 -78.62
N GLN A 276 135.68 -54.56 -77.67
CA GLN A 276 134.71 -55.65 -77.96
C GLN A 276 133.24 -55.25 -77.72
N ARG A 277 132.98 -54.00 -77.34
CA ARG A 277 131.65 -53.55 -76.89
C ARG A 277 130.62 -53.39 -78.03
N ASN A 278 131.09 -53.19 -79.27
CA ASN A 278 130.23 -52.73 -80.37
C ASN A 278 129.34 -53.83 -81.00
N GLU A 279 129.66 -55.11 -80.79
CA GLU A 279 128.80 -56.22 -81.26
C GLU A 279 127.65 -56.56 -80.29
N TYR A 280 127.67 -56.02 -79.06
CA TYR A 280 126.64 -56.28 -78.04
C TYR A 280 125.48 -55.26 -78.04
N GLU A 281 125.62 -54.13 -78.75
CA GLU A 281 124.64 -53.03 -78.68
C GLU A 281 123.35 -53.27 -79.48
N GLU A 282 123.38 -54.07 -80.56
CA GLU A 282 122.17 -54.34 -81.36
C GLU A 282 121.17 -55.26 -80.64
N LEU A 283 121.65 -56.20 -79.81
CA LEU A 283 120.79 -57.06 -79.00
C LEU A 283 120.06 -56.30 -77.89
N LYS A 284 120.67 -55.24 -77.33
CA LYS A 284 120.08 -54.44 -76.25
C LYS A 284 118.83 -53.66 -76.68
N LYS A 285 118.79 -53.15 -77.92
CA LYS A 285 117.69 -52.33 -78.43
C LYS A 285 116.33 -53.05 -78.51
N LYS A 286 116.31 -54.40 -78.52
CA LYS A 286 115.05 -55.18 -78.46
C LYS A 286 114.47 -55.29 -77.03
N LEU A 287 115.30 -55.19 -75.99
CA LEU A 287 114.88 -55.30 -74.59
C LEU A 287 114.25 -53.99 -74.06
N ASP A 288 114.71 -52.84 -74.54
CA ASP A 288 114.21 -51.53 -74.08
C ASP A 288 112.78 -51.22 -74.56
N LYS A 289 112.25 -51.96 -75.55
CA LYS A 289 110.88 -51.75 -76.06
C LYS A 289 109.83 -52.40 -75.15
N THR A 290 110.06 -53.64 -74.71
CA THR A 290 109.14 -54.37 -73.82
C THR A 290 109.05 -53.76 -72.42
N ASN A 291 110.14 -53.18 -71.90
CA ASN A 291 110.13 -52.48 -70.61
C ASN A 291 109.25 -51.22 -70.59
N ARG A 292 109.04 -50.55 -71.73
CA ARG A 292 108.16 -49.36 -71.80
C ARG A 292 106.69 -49.74 -71.73
N GLU A 293 106.31 -50.84 -72.39
CA GLU A 293 104.95 -51.38 -72.35
C GLU A 293 104.57 -51.80 -70.92
N MET A 294 105.47 -52.45 -70.18
CA MET A 294 105.29 -52.83 -68.77
C MET A 294 104.97 -51.64 -67.84
N ASN A 295 105.63 -50.49 -68.01
CA ASN A 295 105.41 -49.33 -67.14
C ASN A 295 104.04 -48.67 -67.36
N THR A 296 103.55 -48.60 -68.60
CA THR A 296 102.21 -48.02 -68.88
C THR A 296 101.07 -48.82 -68.26
N VAL A 297 101.26 -50.13 -68.07
CA VAL A 297 100.29 -51.00 -67.37
C VAL A 297 100.29 -50.72 -65.86
N LYS A 298 101.46 -50.52 -65.25
CA LYS A 298 101.57 -50.17 -63.81
C LYS A 298 100.90 -48.83 -63.49
N GLU A 299 101.08 -47.81 -64.31
CA GLU A 299 100.45 -46.49 -64.09
C GLU A 299 98.92 -46.55 -64.16
N ARG A 300 98.35 -47.40 -65.01
CA ARG A 300 96.89 -47.62 -65.07
C ARG A 300 96.37 -48.30 -63.79
N PHE A 301 97.10 -49.29 -63.28
CA PHE A 301 96.73 -50.00 -62.04
C PHE A 301 96.74 -49.05 -60.82
N ASN A 302 97.74 -48.18 -60.70
CA ASN A 302 97.80 -47.21 -59.61
C ASN A 302 96.67 -46.17 -59.67
N ARG A 303 96.22 -45.74 -60.86
CA ARG A 303 95.05 -44.86 -60.99
C ARG A 303 93.77 -45.53 -60.53
N GLN A 304 93.56 -46.80 -60.90
CA GLN A 304 92.40 -47.57 -60.44
C GLN A 304 92.42 -47.82 -58.93
N ALA A 305 93.59 -48.00 -58.32
CA ALA A 305 93.73 -48.12 -56.86
C ALA A 305 93.31 -46.82 -56.14
N ASN A 306 93.78 -45.66 -56.60
CA ASN A 306 93.43 -44.38 -55.99
C ASN A 306 91.93 -44.05 -56.16
N GLU A 307 91.34 -44.33 -57.32
CA GLU A 307 89.89 -44.14 -57.55
C GLU A 307 89.01 -45.03 -56.64
N LEU A 308 89.52 -46.19 -56.20
CA LEU A 308 88.84 -47.05 -55.23
C LEU A 308 89.00 -46.52 -53.79
N GLU A 309 90.16 -45.95 -53.45
CA GLU A 309 90.41 -45.36 -52.13
C GLU A 309 89.52 -44.13 -51.89
N ASP A 310 89.36 -43.26 -52.89
CA ASP A 310 88.48 -42.08 -52.78
C ASP A 310 87.00 -42.46 -52.71
N LYS A 311 86.57 -43.52 -53.42
CA LYS A 311 85.22 -44.09 -53.26
C LYS A 311 85.01 -44.68 -51.87
N LEU A 312 86.02 -45.29 -51.26
CA LEU A 312 85.99 -45.80 -49.89
C LEU A 312 85.87 -44.68 -48.85
N LYS A 313 86.54 -43.53 -49.04
CA LYS A 313 86.37 -42.34 -48.20
C LYS A 313 84.94 -41.82 -48.29
N LEU A 314 84.42 -41.63 -49.51
CA LEU A 314 83.05 -41.17 -49.73
C LEU A 314 81.98 -42.09 -49.11
N LEU A 315 82.25 -43.39 -49.05
CA LEU A 315 81.40 -44.38 -48.39
C LEU A 315 81.40 -44.20 -46.86
N LYS A 316 82.58 -44.04 -46.24
CA LYS A 316 82.70 -43.76 -44.80
C LYS A 316 82.03 -42.45 -44.38
N ASP A 317 82.17 -41.40 -45.19
CA ASP A 317 81.52 -40.11 -44.94
C ASP A 317 79.99 -40.26 -45.01
N LYS A 318 79.47 -41.08 -45.95
CA LYS A 318 78.05 -41.39 -46.07
C LYS A 318 77.54 -42.23 -44.90
N ASP A 319 78.31 -43.21 -44.43
CA ASP A 319 77.93 -44.02 -43.27
C ASP A 319 77.90 -43.19 -41.97
N SER A 320 78.85 -42.26 -41.82
CA SER A 320 78.87 -41.27 -40.73
C SER A 320 77.61 -40.38 -40.73
N ILE A 321 77.21 -39.87 -41.91
CA ILE A 321 75.98 -39.07 -42.08
C ILE A 321 74.73 -39.92 -41.80
N ASN A 322 74.70 -41.19 -42.23
CA ASN A 322 73.59 -42.10 -41.92
C ASN A 322 73.43 -42.32 -40.41
N HIS A 323 74.52 -42.55 -39.67
CA HIS A 323 74.46 -42.69 -38.21
C HIS A 323 73.96 -41.41 -37.52
N GLN A 324 74.41 -40.22 -37.97
CA GLN A 324 73.89 -38.95 -37.44
C GLN A 324 72.38 -38.80 -37.70
N LEU A 325 71.90 -39.15 -38.90
CA LEU A 325 70.48 -39.10 -39.23
C LEU A 325 69.65 -40.15 -38.44
N GLU A 326 70.22 -41.31 -38.12
CA GLU A 326 69.59 -42.28 -37.24
C GLU A 326 69.50 -41.76 -35.79
N ASP A 327 70.58 -41.19 -35.25
CA ASP A 327 70.57 -40.57 -33.92
C ASP A 327 69.54 -39.43 -33.83
N ASP A 328 69.50 -38.53 -34.81
CA ASP A 328 68.50 -37.45 -34.89
C ASP A 328 67.07 -37.98 -35.02
N LEU A 329 66.86 -39.07 -35.76
CA LEU A 329 65.56 -39.75 -35.83
C LEU A 329 65.18 -40.40 -34.49
N THR A 330 66.11 -40.97 -33.74
CA THR A 330 65.80 -41.52 -32.41
C THR A 330 65.49 -40.43 -31.40
N ASN A 331 66.18 -39.28 -31.47
CA ASN A 331 65.92 -38.13 -30.61
C ASN A 331 64.56 -37.50 -30.94
N SER A 332 64.28 -37.26 -32.23
CA SER A 332 62.97 -36.80 -32.70
C SER A 332 61.82 -37.73 -32.28
N ARG A 333 62.04 -39.05 -32.26
CA ARG A 333 61.06 -40.04 -31.76
C ARG A 333 60.85 -39.95 -30.24
N LYS A 334 61.90 -39.70 -29.45
CA LYS A 334 61.78 -39.49 -28.00
C LYS A 334 61.01 -38.21 -27.69
N GLU A 335 61.30 -37.11 -28.40
CA GLU A 335 60.56 -35.84 -28.26
C GLU A 335 59.10 -35.98 -28.68
N LEU A 336 58.81 -36.72 -29.76
CA LEU A 336 57.45 -37.03 -30.19
C LEU A 336 56.67 -37.83 -29.13
N GLU A 337 57.32 -38.76 -28.42
CA GLU A 337 56.63 -39.54 -27.38
C GLU A 337 56.45 -38.75 -26.07
N LEU A 338 57.43 -37.91 -25.70
CA LEU A 338 57.30 -36.95 -24.58
C LEU A 338 56.20 -35.92 -24.83
N THR A 339 56.08 -35.40 -26.06
CA THR A 339 55.00 -34.46 -26.42
C THR A 339 53.64 -35.13 -26.42
N LYS A 340 53.51 -36.39 -26.90
CA LYS A 340 52.27 -37.17 -26.74
C LYS A 340 51.91 -37.46 -25.29
N GLN A 341 52.87 -37.73 -24.41
CA GLN A 341 52.60 -37.90 -22.98
C GLN A 341 52.08 -36.62 -22.35
N ARG A 342 52.70 -35.47 -22.64
CA ARG A 342 52.19 -34.15 -22.22
C ARG A 342 50.78 -33.86 -22.78
N LEU A 343 50.51 -34.23 -24.02
CA LEU A 343 49.20 -34.05 -24.64
C LEU A 343 48.12 -34.86 -23.89
N ARG A 344 48.38 -36.12 -23.56
CA ARG A 344 47.47 -36.94 -22.74
C ARG A 344 47.26 -36.38 -21.34
N GLN A 345 48.31 -35.89 -20.69
CA GLN A 345 48.18 -35.24 -19.38
C GLN A 345 47.28 -33.99 -19.46
N ILE A 346 47.44 -33.16 -20.51
CA ILE A 346 46.59 -32.00 -20.74
C ILE A 346 45.14 -32.42 -21.05
N GLU A 347 44.92 -33.49 -21.83
CA GLU A 347 43.58 -34.05 -22.10
C GLU A 347 42.92 -34.59 -20.82
N GLU A 348 43.68 -35.28 -19.95
CA GLU A 348 43.22 -35.78 -18.65
C GLU A 348 42.90 -34.63 -17.68
N ASP A 349 43.77 -33.63 -17.56
CA ASP A 349 43.56 -32.42 -16.75
C ASP A 349 42.35 -31.61 -17.25
N GLN A 350 42.18 -31.49 -18.57
CA GLN A 350 41.05 -30.78 -19.18
C GLN A 350 39.73 -31.53 -18.97
N HIS A 351 39.72 -32.86 -19.03
CA HIS A 351 38.56 -33.67 -18.66
C HIS A 351 38.25 -33.59 -17.16
N ALA A 352 39.27 -33.57 -16.29
CA ALA A 352 39.09 -33.39 -14.86
C ALA A 352 38.49 -32.01 -14.53
N GLN A 353 38.98 -30.94 -15.15
CA GLN A 353 38.41 -29.60 -15.03
C GLN A 353 36.97 -29.54 -15.55
N LEU A 354 36.68 -30.14 -16.72
CA LEU A 354 35.32 -30.19 -17.27
C LEU A 354 34.36 -30.90 -16.31
N SER A 355 34.72 -32.08 -15.80
CA SER A 355 33.93 -32.81 -14.80
C SER A 355 33.72 -32.01 -13.51
N GLN A 356 34.76 -31.29 -13.05
CA GLN A 356 34.67 -30.42 -11.90
C GLN A 356 33.72 -29.24 -12.15
N THR A 357 33.80 -28.59 -13.32
CA THR A 357 32.88 -27.50 -13.70
C THR A 357 31.44 -27.97 -13.92
N GLU A 358 31.22 -29.15 -14.49
CA GLU A 358 29.88 -29.75 -14.57
C GLU A 358 29.33 -30.03 -13.17
N SER A 359 30.16 -30.54 -12.24
CA SER A 359 29.73 -30.80 -10.87
C SER A 359 29.36 -29.52 -10.09
N THR A 360 30.12 -28.43 -10.25
CA THR A 360 29.82 -27.15 -9.61
C THR A 360 28.64 -26.46 -10.28
N THR A 361 28.48 -26.57 -11.61
CA THR A 361 27.31 -26.04 -12.33
C THR A 361 26.03 -26.75 -11.89
N ASN A 362 26.02 -28.08 -11.86
CA ASN A 362 24.90 -28.88 -11.35
C ASN A 362 24.56 -28.55 -9.87
N TYR A 363 25.56 -28.28 -9.04
CA TYR A 363 25.35 -27.84 -7.66
C TYR A 363 24.72 -26.44 -7.60
N LEU A 364 25.22 -25.49 -8.39
CA LEU A 364 24.69 -24.13 -8.47
C LEU A 364 23.26 -24.11 -9.03
N GLU A 365 22.96 -24.90 -10.06
CA GLU A 365 21.61 -25.04 -10.62
C GLU A 365 20.62 -25.62 -9.60
N ARG A 366 21.02 -26.65 -8.84
CA ARG A 366 20.20 -27.17 -7.73
C ARG A 366 19.99 -26.10 -6.66
N ARG A 367 21.02 -25.32 -6.32
CA ARG A 367 20.93 -24.26 -5.32
C ARG A 367 20.05 -23.11 -5.79
N ILE A 368 20.11 -22.73 -7.06
CA ILE A 368 19.20 -21.75 -7.68
C ILE A 368 17.77 -22.29 -7.64
N HIS A 369 17.53 -23.56 -7.99
CA HIS A 369 16.19 -24.15 -7.94
C HIS A 369 15.61 -24.28 -6.52
N GLU A 370 16.45 -24.47 -5.50
CA GLU A 370 16.06 -24.36 -4.09
C GLU A 370 15.66 -22.93 -3.72
N LEU A 371 16.44 -21.93 -4.15
CA LEU A 371 16.16 -20.51 -3.91
C LEU A 371 14.90 -20.05 -4.66
N ASP A 372 14.66 -20.53 -5.88
CA ASP A 372 13.42 -20.26 -6.62
C ASP A 372 12.19 -20.85 -5.89
N LYS A 373 12.34 -22.04 -5.28
CA LYS A 373 11.28 -22.62 -4.44
C LYS A 373 11.01 -21.80 -3.18
N THR A 374 12.03 -21.32 -2.48
CA THR A 374 11.81 -20.47 -1.29
C THR A 374 11.27 -19.10 -1.67
N ILE A 375 11.74 -18.49 -2.76
CA ILE A 375 11.17 -17.25 -3.32
C ILE A 375 9.70 -17.47 -3.70
N HIS A 376 9.35 -18.59 -4.32
CA HIS A 376 7.96 -18.90 -4.66
C HIS A 376 7.08 -19.09 -3.42
N GLN A 377 7.57 -19.79 -2.39
CA GLN A 377 6.88 -19.93 -1.09
C GLN A 377 6.66 -18.57 -0.43
N LEU A 378 7.70 -17.74 -0.31
CA LEU A 378 7.61 -16.38 0.23
C LEU A 378 6.67 -15.48 -0.59
N THR A 379 6.58 -15.68 -1.90
CA THR A 379 5.64 -14.95 -2.78
C THR A 379 4.20 -15.36 -2.52
N VAL A 380 3.93 -16.66 -2.32
CA VAL A 380 2.61 -17.18 -1.95
C VAL A 380 2.22 -16.72 -0.54
N GLU A 381 3.13 -16.77 0.43
CA GLU A 381 2.91 -16.26 1.78
C GLU A 381 2.62 -14.75 1.77
N LYS A 382 3.38 -13.95 1.01
CA LYS A 382 3.10 -12.53 0.80
C LYS A 382 1.70 -12.30 0.22
N GLN A 383 1.28 -13.08 -0.79
CA GLN A 383 -0.07 -12.99 -1.34
C GLN A 383 -1.15 -13.35 -0.31
N GLN A 384 -0.94 -14.38 0.51
CA GLN A 384 -1.87 -14.75 1.57
C GLN A 384 -1.96 -13.70 2.69
N ILE A 385 -0.84 -13.08 3.07
CA ILE A 385 -0.80 -11.98 4.05
C ILE A 385 -1.52 -10.75 3.48
N MET A 386 -1.26 -10.39 2.22
CA MET A 386 -1.94 -9.29 1.54
C MET A 386 -3.46 -9.52 1.47
N LEU A 387 -3.91 -10.72 1.10
CA LEU A 387 -5.33 -11.10 1.09
C LEU A 387 -5.99 -11.11 2.48
N LYS A 388 -5.22 -11.29 3.57
CA LYS A 388 -5.72 -11.14 4.94
C LYS A 388 -5.90 -9.66 5.29
N TYR A 389 -4.89 -8.83 5.05
CA TYR A 389 -5.00 -7.39 5.30
C TYR A 389 -6.05 -6.72 4.42
N ASP A 390 -6.22 -7.12 3.16
CA ASP A 390 -7.30 -6.61 2.30
C ASP A 390 -8.69 -6.96 2.88
N ARG A 391 -8.85 -8.14 3.49
CA ARG A 391 -10.09 -8.53 4.19
C ARG A 391 -10.30 -7.74 5.46
N GLU A 392 -9.28 -7.64 6.31
CA GLU A 392 -9.33 -6.84 7.54
C GLU A 392 -9.63 -5.36 7.24
N LEU A 393 -9.10 -4.82 6.14
CA LEU A 393 -9.41 -3.46 5.66
C LEU A 393 -10.84 -3.34 5.10
N THR A 394 -11.39 -4.35 4.43
CA THR A 394 -12.79 -4.32 4.00
C THR A 394 -13.77 -4.47 5.16
N ASP A 395 -13.50 -5.39 6.09
CA ASP A 395 -14.30 -5.58 7.31
C ASP A 395 -14.28 -4.30 8.14
N LEU A 396 -13.11 -3.69 8.33
CA LEU A 396 -12.96 -2.43 9.06
C LEU A 396 -13.71 -1.28 8.36
N ARG A 397 -13.64 -1.16 7.02
CA ARG A 397 -14.45 -0.19 6.26
C ARG A 397 -15.93 -0.42 6.45
N GLU A 398 -16.41 -1.66 6.38
CA GLU A 398 -17.82 -1.99 6.59
C GLU A 398 -18.26 -1.67 8.03
N THR A 399 -17.42 -1.90 9.05
CA THR A 399 -17.74 -1.46 10.42
C THR A 399 -17.83 0.07 10.55
N TYR A 400 -16.92 0.83 9.92
CA TYR A 400 -16.99 2.30 9.92
C TYR A 400 -18.18 2.84 9.13
N GLU A 401 -18.51 2.26 7.97
CA GLU A 401 -19.71 2.63 7.22
C GLU A 401 -20.99 2.34 8.03
N ASN A 402 -21.04 1.21 8.72
CA ASN A 402 -22.14 0.87 9.62
C ASN A 402 -22.23 1.85 10.81
N GLN A 403 -21.13 2.20 11.47
CA GLN A 403 -21.09 3.21 12.54
C GLN A 403 -21.54 4.60 12.04
N VAL A 404 -21.07 5.03 10.87
CA VAL A 404 -21.49 6.29 10.23
C VAL A 404 -22.98 6.24 9.86
N SER A 405 -23.50 5.09 9.43
CA SER A 405 -24.94 4.92 9.16
C SER A 405 -25.79 4.99 10.43
N LEU A 406 -25.29 4.41 11.54
CA LEU A 406 -25.95 4.43 12.84
C LEU A 406 -26.00 5.86 13.40
N CYS A 407 -24.86 6.55 13.42
CA CYS A 407 -24.74 7.94 13.85
C CYS A 407 -25.62 8.88 13.00
N LYS A 408 -25.67 8.70 11.68
CA LYS A 408 -26.62 9.43 10.81
C LYS A 408 -28.08 9.16 11.18
N LYS A 409 -28.43 7.93 11.53
CA LYS A 409 -29.79 7.54 11.91
C LYS A 409 -30.17 8.08 13.29
N GLU A 410 -29.23 8.10 14.24
CA GLU A 410 -29.42 8.71 15.56
C GLU A 410 -29.56 10.23 15.44
N MET A 411 -28.71 10.89 14.65
CA MET A 411 -28.81 12.32 14.37
C MET A 411 -30.14 12.67 13.66
N GLN A 412 -30.61 11.83 12.72
CA GLN A 412 -31.93 12.00 12.11
C GLN A 412 -33.06 11.85 13.13
N ASN A 413 -33.02 10.81 13.98
CA ASN A 413 -34.01 10.62 15.04
C ASN A 413 -34.06 11.82 16.01
N GLU A 414 -32.91 12.43 16.32
CA GLU A 414 -32.85 13.59 17.22
C GLU A 414 -33.33 14.89 16.54
N VAL A 415 -33.07 15.06 15.24
CA VAL A 415 -33.70 16.10 14.42
C VAL A 415 -35.22 15.92 14.37
N ASP A 416 -35.71 14.69 14.22
CA ASP A 416 -37.14 14.40 14.19
C ASP A 416 -37.80 14.65 15.56
N ARG A 417 -37.15 14.29 16.66
CA ARG A 417 -37.56 14.65 18.04
C ARG A 417 -37.59 16.16 18.28
N LEU A 418 -36.57 16.89 17.83
CA LEU A 418 -36.54 18.35 17.92
C LEU A 418 -37.70 18.97 17.11
N ASN A 419 -37.97 18.45 15.91
CA ASN A 419 -39.11 18.88 15.10
C ASN A 419 -40.46 18.60 15.78
N GLU A 420 -40.65 17.42 16.38
CA GLU A 420 -41.84 17.11 17.19
C GLU A 420 -41.97 18.05 18.40
N HIS A 421 -40.88 18.32 19.11
CA HIS A 421 -40.86 19.24 20.26
C HIS A 421 -41.17 20.70 19.84
N TYR A 422 -40.64 21.17 18.71
CA TYR A 422 -40.99 22.49 18.16
C TYR A 422 -42.45 22.57 17.70
N GLN A 423 -43.01 21.49 17.12
CA GLN A 423 -44.44 21.43 16.80
C GLN A 423 -45.31 21.44 18.07
N GLN A 424 -44.91 20.72 19.12
CA GLN A 424 -45.60 20.74 20.42
C GLN A 424 -45.57 22.14 21.05
N LEU A 425 -44.40 22.80 21.11
CA LEU A 425 -44.27 24.18 21.58
C LEU A 425 -45.15 25.15 20.79
N SER A 426 -45.17 25.05 19.46
CA SER A 426 -45.99 25.92 18.61
C SER A 426 -47.49 25.67 18.82
N ASN A 427 -47.90 24.43 19.00
CA ASN A 427 -49.29 24.08 19.33
C ASN A 427 -49.68 24.58 20.72
N ASP A 428 -48.83 24.43 21.74
CA ASP A 428 -49.03 24.94 23.09
C ASP A 428 -49.13 26.47 23.11
N GLU A 429 -48.29 27.17 22.33
CA GLU A 429 -48.34 28.62 22.19
C GLU A 429 -49.63 29.07 21.48
N GLN A 430 -50.07 28.37 20.44
CA GLN A 430 -51.39 28.60 19.81
C GLN A 430 -52.55 28.35 20.77
N ILE A 431 -52.50 27.30 21.58
CA ILE A 431 -53.50 27.00 22.61
C ILE A 431 -53.52 28.13 23.65
N ARG A 432 -52.37 28.55 24.18
CA ARG A 432 -52.26 29.66 25.15
C ARG A 432 -52.77 30.98 24.56
N ALA A 433 -52.41 31.30 23.32
CA ALA A 433 -52.90 32.50 22.63
C ALA A 433 -54.44 32.46 22.47
N ARG A 434 -54.99 31.29 22.13
CA ARG A 434 -56.43 31.08 22.00
C ARG A 434 -57.17 31.18 23.33
N THR A 435 -56.66 30.56 24.41
CA THR A 435 -57.26 30.68 25.75
C THR A 435 -57.21 32.10 26.28
N ASN A 436 -56.11 32.84 26.02
CA ASN A 436 -56.01 34.26 26.39
C ASN A 436 -56.99 35.13 25.61
N LEU A 437 -57.21 34.83 24.33
CA LEU A 437 -58.20 35.53 23.50
C LEU A 437 -59.63 35.22 23.93
N GLU A 438 -59.93 33.97 24.30
CA GLU A 438 -61.22 33.56 24.86
C GLU A 438 -61.47 34.22 26.23
N LEU A 439 -60.46 34.29 27.12
CA LEU A 439 -60.50 35.04 28.38
C LEU A 439 -60.76 36.53 28.15
N LYS A 440 -60.01 37.19 27.26
CA LYS A 440 -60.20 38.63 26.98
C LYS A 440 -61.57 38.92 26.36
N GLN A 441 -62.11 37.99 25.55
CA GLN A 441 -63.50 38.08 25.07
C GLN A 441 -64.52 37.90 26.20
N GLN A 442 -64.25 37.06 27.20
CA GLN A 442 -65.12 36.88 28.36
C GLN A 442 -65.10 38.10 29.27
N GLU A 443 -63.92 38.67 29.54
CA GLU A 443 -63.76 39.95 30.27
C GLU A 443 -64.51 41.08 29.57
N LEU A 444 -64.32 41.27 28.26
CA LEU A 444 -64.99 42.34 27.51
C LEU A 444 -66.54 42.18 27.51
N ARG A 445 -67.04 40.93 27.51
CA ARG A 445 -68.48 40.66 27.69
C ARG A 445 -68.97 41.00 29.09
N GLN A 446 -68.17 40.75 30.13
CA GLN A 446 -68.50 41.13 31.51
C GLN A 446 -68.49 42.66 31.69
N GLU A 447 -67.47 43.35 31.17
CA GLU A 447 -67.38 44.81 31.13
C GLU A 447 -68.63 45.40 30.44
N PHE A 448 -69.00 44.87 29.27
CA PHE A 448 -70.20 45.30 28.54
C PHE A 448 -71.51 45.05 29.30
N GLU A 449 -71.70 43.90 29.94
CA GLU A 449 -72.91 43.65 30.75
C GLU A 449 -72.95 44.50 32.03
N ILE A 450 -71.79 44.84 32.63
CA ILE A 450 -71.70 45.81 33.74
C ILE A 450 -72.07 47.22 33.26
N GLU A 451 -71.53 47.68 32.12
CA GLU A 451 -71.85 48.98 31.55
C GLU A 451 -73.33 49.10 31.17
N LYS A 452 -73.89 48.07 30.54
CA LYS A 452 -75.33 47.94 30.24
C LYS A 452 -76.19 47.93 31.52
N ALA A 453 -75.75 47.27 32.60
CA ALA A 453 -76.44 47.31 33.89
C ALA A 453 -76.39 48.72 34.52
N ASN A 454 -75.26 49.42 34.40
CA ASN A 454 -75.10 50.80 34.87
C ASN A 454 -75.98 51.79 34.08
N LEU A 455 -76.04 51.67 32.74
CA LEU A 455 -76.94 52.44 31.88
C LEU A 455 -78.42 52.16 32.20
N LEU A 456 -78.79 50.89 32.44
CA LEU A 456 -80.14 50.53 32.90
C LEU A 456 -80.47 51.10 34.29
N ALA A 457 -79.49 51.23 35.18
CA ALA A 457 -79.65 51.87 36.49
C ALA A 457 -79.79 53.39 36.37
N GLN A 458 -78.98 54.04 35.52
CA GLN A 458 -79.09 55.46 35.20
C GLN A 458 -80.46 55.79 34.61
N TRP A 459 -80.90 55.05 33.58
CA TRP A 459 -82.23 55.22 32.98
C TRP A 459 -83.37 55.00 33.99
N LYS A 460 -83.26 53.99 34.86
CA LYS A 460 -84.23 53.80 35.97
C LYS A 460 -84.27 54.99 36.92
N ASN A 461 -83.11 55.59 37.22
CA ASN A 461 -83.02 56.77 38.08
C ASN A 461 -83.63 58.00 37.40
N GLU A 462 -83.38 58.23 36.11
CA GLU A 462 -84.02 59.31 35.32
C GLU A 462 -85.55 59.13 35.22
N VAL A 463 -86.02 57.89 34.99
CA VAL A 463 -87.46 57.56 34.99
C VAL A 463 -88.09 57.75 36.37
N ASN A 464 -87.32 57.60 37.45
CA ASN A 464 -87.80 57.91 38.80
C ASN A 464 -87.77 59.41 39.09
N LEU A 465 -86.75 60.14 38.62
CA LEU A 465 -86.61 61.59 38.78
C LEU A 465 -87.75 62.33 38.04
N THR A 466 -88.00 61.96 36.79
CA THR A 466 -89.13 62.49 36.00
C THR A 466 -90.49 62.12 36.60
N LYS A 467 -90.61 61.00 37.31
CA LYS A 467 -91.82 60.67 38.11
C LYS A 467 -91.94 61.56 39.34
N THR A 468 -90.85 61.86 40.05
CA THR A 468 -90.90 62.80 41.20
C THR A 468 -91.24 64.22 40.75
N GLU A 469 -90.62 64.71 39.68
CA GLU A 469 -90.96 66.01 39.06
C GLU A 469 -92.41 66.05 38.59
N LYS A 470 -92.93 64.98 37.99
CA LYS A 470 -94.35 64.85 37.62
C LYS A 470 -95.28 64.85 38.85
N ASN A 471 -94.83 64.30 39.98
CA ASN A 471 -95.61 64.31 41.22
C ASN A 471 -95.58 65.69 41.90
N GLU A 472 -94.44 66.37 41.89
CA GLU A 472 -94.27 67.73 42.41
C GLU A 472 -95.06 68.75 41.57
N THR A 473 -94.98 68.68 40.24
CA THR A 473 -95.81 69.52 39.36
C THR A 473 -97.31 69.22 39.50
N ASN A 474 -97.71 67.97 39.74
CA ASN A 474 -99.10 67.64 40.10
C ASN A 474 -99.49 68.19 41.47
N GLN A 475 -98.59 68.21 42.46
CA GLN A 475 -98.85 68.87 43.76
C GLN A 475 -99.01 70.38 43.59
N GLN A 476 -98.13 71.04 42.83
CA GLN A 476 -98.25 72.47 42.50
C GLN A 476 -99.54 72.78 41.74
N LEU A 477 -99.92 71.95 40.76
CA LEU A 477 -101.19 72.07 40.04
C LEU A 477 -102.41 71.91 40.97
N ASN A 478 -102.34 71.00 41.94
CA ASN A 478 -103.40 70.80 42.93
C ASN A 478 -103.47 71.94 43.95
N GLN A 479 -102.33 72.47 44.42
CA GLN A 479 -102.29 73.70 45.24
C GLN A 479 -102.88 74.90 44.48
N LEU A 480 -102.56 75.02 43.19
CA LEU A 480 -103.10 76.09 42.34
C LEU A 480 -104.62 75.93 42.13
N LYS A 481 -105.12 74.71 41.90
CA LYS A 481 -106.57 74.41 41.90
C LYS A 481 -107.21 74.76 43.23
N GLU A 482 -106.57 74.42 44.36
CA GLU A 482 -107.08 74.72 45.71
C GLU A 482 -107.19 76.24 45.95
N ASN A 483 -106.21 77.00 45.48
CA ASN A 483 -106.22 78.47 45.51
C ASN A 483 -107.32 79.07 44.62
N TYR A 484 -107.54 78.53 43.41
CA TYR A 484 -108.67 78.94 42.58
C TYR A 484 -110.03 78.56 43.18
N THR A 485 -110.16 77.42 43.86
CA THR A 485 -111.40 77.10 44.60
C THR A 485 -111.64 78.05 45.76
N LYS A 486 -110.59 78.49 46.48
CA LYS A 486 -110.71 79.52 47.53
C LYS A 486 -111.19 80.85 46.95
N GLN A 487 -110.63 81.30 45.81
CA GLN A 487 -111.12 82.49 45.10
C GLN A 487 -112.57 82.35 44.64
N ILE A 488 -112.98 81.18 44.15
CA ILE A 488 -114.38 80.88 43.79
C ILE A 488 -115.30 80.96 45.01
N ASP A 489 -114.89 80.45 46.17
CA ASP A 489 -115.67 80.53 47.41
C ASP A 489 -115.71 81.96 47.99
N GLU A 490 -114.69 82.77 47.73
CA GLU A 490 -114.65 84.20 48.05
C GLU A 490 -115.64 84.99 47.17
N LEU A 491 -115.70 84.67 45.87
CA LEU A 491 -116.72 85.20 44.94
C LEU A 491 -118.15 84.74 45.32
N LYS A 492 -118.32 83.50 45.81
CA LYS A 492 -119.61 83.04 46.37
C LYS A 492 -120.01 83.83 47.62
N LYS A 493 -119.07 84.18 48.52
CA LYS A 493 -119.36 85.04 49.67
C LYS A 493 -119.79 86.45 49.25
N GLN A 494 -119.20 87.01 48.19
CA GLN A 494 -119.64 88.28 47.63
C GLN A 494 -121.07 88.19 47.04
N LEU A 495 -121.41 87.09 46.37
CA LEU A 495 -122.77 86.80 45.91
C LEU A 495 -123.78 86.63 47.07
N GLU A 496 -123.38 85.99 48.18
CA GLU A 496 -124.26 85.80 49.35
C GLU A 496 -124.59 87.14 50.04
N ASN A 497 -123.69 88.13 49.99
CA ASN A 497 -123.97 89.48 50.47
C ASN A 497 -125.02 90.21 49.60
N ILE A 498 -124.96 90.08 48.27
CA ILE A 498 -125.98 90.62 47.35
C ILE A 498 -127.34 89.93 47.57
N LYS A 499 -127.32 88.65 47.95
CA LYS A 499 -128.50 87.84 48.31
C LYS A 499 -129.19 88.32 49.59
N ASN A 500 -128.45 88.90 50.53
CA ASN A 500 -129.03 89.48 51.76
C ASN A 500 -129.84 90.76 51.47
N GLU A 501 -129.51 91.51 50.41
CA GLU A 501 -130.31 92.65 49.94
C GLU A 501 -131.62 92.18 49.26
N TYR A 502 -131.59 91.01 48.60
CA TYR A 502 -132.77 90.35 47.99
C TYR A 502 -133.81 89.87 49.04
N SER A 503 -133.37 89.62 50.28
CA SER A 503 -134.21 89.14 51.39
C SER A 503 -135.40 90.06 51.73
N ASN A 504 -135.29 91.37 51.45
CA ASN A 504 -136.39 92.32 51.66
C ASN A 504 -137.53 92.18 50.63
N ILE A 505 -137.27 91.62 49.44
CA ILE A 505 -138.29 91.40 48.38
C ILE A 505 -139.00 90.05 48.59
N GLN A 506 -138.32 89.07 49.19
CA GLN A 506 -138.83 87.71 49.43
C GLN A 506 -140.13 87.63 50.25
N LYS A 507 -140.48 88.68 51.02
CA LYS A 507 -141.76 88.74 51.77
C LYS A 507 -143.01 88.70 50.88
N GLN A 508 -142.88 88.97 49.58
CA GLN A 508 -143.98 88.85 48.60
C GLN A 508 -144.11 87.42 48.00
N PHE A 509 -143.24 86.47 48.36
CA PHE A 509 -143.21 85.12 47.78
C PHE A 509 -144.08 84.09 48.54
N ASN A 510 -144.56 84.42 49.73
CA ASN A 510 -145.27 83.47 50.60
C ASN A 510 -146.61 82.94 50.00
N ASP A 511 -147.20 83.64 49.04
CA ASP A 511 -148.43 83.20 48.37
C ASP A 511 -148.21 82.02 47.40
N ILE A 512 -146.98 81.75 46.99
CA ILE A 512 -146.60 80.62 46.11
C ILE A 512 -146.47 79.29 46.90
N GLN A 513 -146.48 79.35 48.23
CA GLN A 513 -146.24 78.20 49.11
C GLN A 513 -147.35 77.13 49.09
N SER A 514 -148.54 77.43 48.56
CA SER A 514 -149.66 76.48 48.45
C SER A 514 -149.52 75.47 47.29
N LEU A 515 -148.88 75.88 46.19
CA LEU A 515 -148.78 75.10 44.94
C LEU A 515 -147.78 73.91 45.06
N ASN A 516 -146.93 73.91 46.08
CA ASN A 516 -145.84 72.94 46.23
C ASN A 516 -146.26 71.63 46.94
N SER A 517 -147.57 71.47 47.22
CA SER A 517 -148.12 70.26 47.85
C SER A 517 -148.52 69.15 46.86
N GLU A 518 -148.86 69.51 45.62
CA GLU A 518 -149.28 68.54 44.60
C GLU A 518 -148.09 67.83 43.91
N TYR A 519 -146.96 68.53 43.72
CA TYR A 519 -145.76 67.96 43.08
C TYR A 519 -145.14 66.78 43.83
N LYS A 520 -145.33 66.66 45.15
CA LYS A 520 -144.82 65.51 45.93
C LYS A 520 -145.40 64.17 45.49
N LYS A 521 -146.63 64.13 44.95
CA LYS A 521 -147.28 62.88 44.50
C LYS A 521 -146.83 62.40 43.11
N GLN A 522 -146.07 63.19 42.36
CA GLN A 522 -145.52 62.77 41.06
C GLN A 522 -144.13 62.12 41.18
N ILE A 523 -143.40 62.40 42.27
CA ILE A 523 -142.02 61.89 42.48
C ILE A 523 -142.00 60.38 42.76
N GLU A 524 -143.01 59.84 43.46
CA GLU A 524 -143.08 58.40 43.79
C GLU A 524 -143.25 57.48 42.57
N LYS A 525 -143.80 57.99 41.44
CA LYS A 525 -143.88 57.20 40.19
C LYS A 525 -142.55 57.10 39.44
N LEU A 526 -141.72 58.13 39.48
CA LEU A 526 -140.46 58.19 38.73
C LEU A 526 -139.35 57.29 39.31
N HIS A 527 -139.48 56.86 40.57
CA HIS A 527 -138.54 55.94 41.19
C HIS A 527 -138.63 54.51 40.64
N LEU A 528 -139.81 54.08 40.20
CA LEU A 528 -140.05 52.70 39.74
C LEU A 528 -139.44 52.44 38.34
N ASP A 529 -139.45 53.44 37.46
CA ASP A 529 -138.91 53.36 36.10
C ASP A 529 -137.36 53.34 36.10
N SER A 530 -136.72 53.98 37.09
CA SER A 530 -135.26 54.01 37.23
C SER A 530 -134.68 52.64 37.57
N GLU A 531 -135.39 51.83 38.37
CA GLU A 531 -134.93 50.50 38.77
C GLU A 531 -134.97 49.48 37.61
N GLN A 532 -135.89 49.66 36.65
CA GLN A 532 -135.94 48.84 35.43
C GLN A 532 -134.81 49.17 34.45
N GLN A 533 -134.46 50.45 34.28
CA GLN A 533 -133.35 50.87 33.40
C GLN A 533 -131.96 50.41 33.89
N SER A 534 -131.79 50.14 35.18
CA SER A 534 -130.53 49.59 35.71
C SER A 534 -130.29 48.16 35.21
N LYS A 535 -131.33 47.33 35.16
CA LYS A 535 -131.24 45.90 34.77
C LYS A 535 -130.97 45.70 33.28
N THR A 536 -131.45 46.59 32.42
CA THR A 536 -131.13 46.57 30.98
C THR A 536 -129.69 47.03 30.68
N LYS A 537 -129.14 47.96 31.48
CA LYS A 537 -127.75 48.40 31.36
C LYS A 537 -126.75 47.28 31.65
N GLU A 538 -127.04 46.43 32.64
CA GLU A 538 -126.18 45.31 33.04
C GLU A 538 -126.10 44.22 31.94
N GLN A 539 -127.19 44.00 31.20
CA GLN A 539 -127.21 43.08 30.05
C GLN A 539 -126.35 43.57 28.88
N PHE A 540 -126.46 44.85 28.49
CA PHE A 540 -125.62 45.42 27.41
C PHE A 540 -124.13 45.47 27.77
N GLN A 541 -123.79 45.56 29.06
CA GLN A 541 -122.41 45.48 29.53
C GLN A 541 -121.79 44.10 29.23
N ILE A 542 -122.55 43.02 29.46
CA ILE A 542 -122.12 41.65 29.22
C ILE A 542 -121.93 41.36 27.72
N GLU A 543 -122.83 41.85 26.85
CA GLU A 543 -122.65 41.74 25.39
C GLU A 543 -121.41 42.51 24.90
N CYS A 544 -121.18 43.73 25.40
CA CYS A 544 -120.00 44.52 25.05
C CYS A 544 -118.69 43.81 25.41
N ASP A 545 -118.63 43.12 26.54
CA ASP A 545 -117.41 42.43 26.98
C ASP A 545 -117.20 41.08 26.27
N GLN A 546 -118.27 40.44 25.77
CA GLN A 546 -118.17 39.28 24.87
C GLN A 546 -117.65 39.68 23.47
N LEU A 547 -118.17 40.78 22.90
CA LEU A 547 -117.72 41.34 21.62
C LEU A 547 -116.24 41.76 21.65
N LYS A 548 -115.78 42.37 22.75
CA LYS A 548 -114.36 42.72 22.92
C LYS A 548 -113.43 41.51 22.91
N LYS A 549 -113.83 40.39 23.55
CA LYS A 549 -113.05 39.14 23.52
C LYS A 549 -112.92 38.60 22.10
N GLN A 550 -114.02 38.50 21.37
CA GLN A 550 -114.00 38.01 19.98
C GLN A 550 -113.16 38.89 19.05
N TYR A 551 -113.19 40.21 19.23
CA TYR A 551 -112.33 41.13 18.47
C TYR A 551 -110.85 40.93 18.80
N HIS A 552 -110.50 40.77 20.09
CA HIS A 552 -109.13 40.55 20.53
C HIS A 552 -108.55 39.21 20.05
N ASP A 553 -109.35 38.13 20.08
CA ASP A 553 -108.92 36.82 19.59
C ASP A 553 -108.68 36.83 18.07
N LEU A 554 -109.45 37.59 17.29
CA LEU A 554 -109.21 37.81 15.86
C LEU A 554 -107.96 38.68 15.59
N GLU A 555 -107.73 39.70 16.41
CA GLU A 555 -106.55 40.56 16.33
C GLU A 555 -105.26 39.79 16.64
N ILE A 556 -105.26 38.91 17.66
CA ILE A 556 -104.15 38.01 17.98
C ILE A 556 -103.87 37.02 16.83
N ASN A 557 -104.91 36.41 16.25
CA ASN A 557 -104.71 35.45 15.15
C ASN A 557 -104.19 36.13 13.87
N SER A 558 -104.72 37.31 13.52
CA SER A 558 -104.23 38.07 12.35
C SER A 558 -102.80 38.61 12.53
N THR A 559 -102.44 39.04 13.73
CA THR A 559 -101.07 39.49 14.04
C THR A 559 -100.07 38.34 14.05
N ASN A 560 -100.43 37.16 14.54
CA ASN A 560 -99.58 35.97 14.47
C ASN A 560 -99.36 35.50 13.02
N GLU A 561 -100.39 35.47 12.17
CA GLU A 561 -100.23 35.14 10.74
C GLU A 561 -99.33 36.15 9.99
N LEU A 562 -99.43 37.43 10.32
CA LEU A 562 -98.55 38.46 9.75
C LEU A 562 -97.11 38.30 10.27
N LYS A 563 -96.94 37.93 11.54
CA LYS A 563 -95.63 37.68 12.15
C LYS A 563 -94.92 36.48 11.52
N ASP A 564 -95.62 35.37 11.31
CA ASP A 564 -95.09 34.18 10.61
C ASP A 564 -94.70 34.49 9.15
N LYS A 565 -95.46 35.35 8.47
CA LYS A 565 -95.13 35.83 7.11
C LYS A 565 -93.91 36.75 7.12
N ILE A 566 -93.79 37.63 8.12
CA ILE A 566 -92.61 38.49 8.31
C ILE A 566 -91.38 37.64 8.62
N GLU A 567 -91.45 36.68 9.55
CA GLU A 567 -90.29 35.83 9.89
C GLU A 567 -89.81 34.98 8.70
N LYS A 568 -90.73 34.42 7.90
CA LYS A 568 -90.39 33.74 6.64
C LYS A 568 -89.73 34.66 5.63
N LEU A 569 -90.32 35.85 5.39
CA LEU A 569 -89.75 36.84 4.46
C LEU A 569 -88.39 37.35 4.95
N THR A 570 -88.22 37.60 6.25
CA THR A 570 -86.95 38.04 6.85
C THR A 570 -85.89 36.93 6.75
N SER A 571 -86.26 35.66 6.94
CA SER A 571 -85.36 34.51 6.76
C SER A 571 -84.92 34.36 5.29
N GLU A 572 -85.85 34.41 4.35
CA GLU A 572 -85.54 34.40 2.91
C GLU A 572 -84.69 35.61 2.47
N LEU A 573 -84.98 36.80 3.01
CA LEU A 573 -84.20 37.99 2.71
C LEU A 573 -82.79 37.84 3.28
N ASN A 574 -82.64 37.38 4.52
CA ASN A 574 -81.34 37.14 5.15
C ASN A 574 -80.53 36.07 4.41
N GLU A 575 -81.15 35.03 3.87
CA GLU A 575 -80.44 34.03 3.06
C GLU A 575 -79.98 34.63 1.71
N LYS A 576 -80.83 35.44 1.05
CA LYS A 576 -80.49 36.16 -0.20
C LYS A 576 -79.40 37.20 0.03
N TRP A 577 -79.47 37.98 1.11
CA TRP A 577 -78.44 38.94 1.51
C TRP A 577 -77.15 38.22 1.93
N SER A 578 -77.21 37.11 2.66
CA SER A 578 -75.99 36.34 3.01
C SER A 578 -75.30 35.77 1.77
N LYS A 579 -76.06 35.25 0.80
CA LYS A 579 -75.51 34.80 -0.51
C LYS A 579 -74.95 35.97 -1.32
N LYS A 580 -75.64 37.12 -1.34
CA LYS A 580 -75.18 38.33 -2.03
C LYS A 580 -73.91 38.90 -1.37
N PHE A 581 -73.89 39.08 -0.06
CA PHE A 581 -72.71 39.53 0.69
C PHE A 581 -71.53 38.56 0.57
N LYS A 582 -71.75 37.25 0.48
CA LYS A 582 -70.66 36.29 0.17
C LYS A 582 -70.12 36.47 -1.25
N SER A 583 -70.98 36.56 -2.26
CA SER A 583 -70.60 36.90 -3.65
C SER A 583 -69.83 38.22 -3.73
N ASP A 584 -70.35 39.25 -3.07
CA ASP A 584 -69.82 40.60 -3.17
C ASP A 584 -68.55 40.75 -2.31
N TYR A 585 -68.42 40.02 -1.20
CA TYR A 585 -67.17 39.87 -0.46
C TYR A 585 -66.11 39.10 -1.27
N GLU A 586 -66.47 38.03 -1.98
CA GLU A 586 -65.55 37.32 -2.87
C GLU A 586 -65.10 38.16 -4.06
N LYS A 587 -66.00 38.97 -4.64
CA LYS A 587 -65.67 39.97 -5.67
C LYS A 587 -64.78 41.07 -5.12
N ILE A 588 -65.19 41.76 -4.05
CA ILE A 588 -64.38 42.81 -3.40
C ILE A 588 -63.02 42.25 -2.97
N ARG A 589 -62.93 40.99 -2.50
CA ARG A 589 -61.65 40.37 -2.16
C ARG A 589 -60.79 40.10 -3.40
N LYS A 590 -61.37 39.67 -4.52
CA LYS A 590 -60.67 39.56 -5.82
C LYS A 590 -60.23 40.93 -6.32
N ASP A 591 -61.13 41.90 -6.36
CA ASP A 591 -60.91 43.26 -6.83
C ASP A 591 -59.88 43.99 -5.95
N LEU A 592 -59.84 43.72 -4.63
CA LEU A 592 -58.85 44.25 -3.71
C LEU A 592 -57.49 43.55 -3.85
N THR A 593 -57.46 42.23 -4.12
CA THR A 593 -56.19 41.57 -4.49
C THR A 593 -55.66 42.06 -5.84
N GLN A 594 -56.55 42.26 -6.82
CA GLN A 594 -56.19 42.77 -8.13
C GLN A 594 -55.77 44.23 -8.06
N GLN A 595 -56.47 45.09 -7.32
CA GLN A 595 -56.02 46.45 -7.02
C GLN A 595 -54.69 46.44 -6.30
N LYS A 596 -54.49 45.59 -5.28
CA LYS A 596 -53.19 45.50 -4.59
C LYS A 596 -52.07 45.08 -5.54
N ASP A 597 -52.30 44.14 -6.45
CA ASP A 597 -51.28 43.70 -7.41
C ASP A 597 -51.09 44.71 -8.57
N GLU A 598 -52.14 45.41 -9.00
CA GLU A 598 -52.06 46.52 -9.95
C GLU A 598 -51.40 47.77 -9.34
N GLU A 599 -51.67 48.10 -8.09
CA GLU A 599 -51.01 49.16 -7.33
C GLU A 599 -49.56 48.78 -7.02
N ARG A 600 -49.27 47.50 -6.77
CA ARG A 600 -47.90 46.99 -6.65
C ARG A 600 -47.16 47.07 -7.98
N LEU A 601 -47.81 46.73 -9.10
CA LEU A 601 -47.24 46.88 -10.44
C LEU A 601 -47.02 48.36 -10.77
N LYS A 602 -48.03 49.22 -10.57
CA LYS A 602 -47.93 50.68 -10.75
C LYS A 602 -46.89 51.29 -9.81
N ALA A 603 -46.73 50.80 -8.58
CA ALA A 603 -45.67 51.26 -7.66
C ALA A 603 -44.29 50.77 -8.09
N ILE A 604 -44.16 49.56 -8.66
CA ILE A 604 -42.90 49.08 -9.25
C ILE A 604 -42.57 49.89 -10.51
N GLU A 605 -43.55 50.18 -11.37
CA GLU A 605 -43.40 51.07 -12.53
C GLU A 605 -43.10 52.51 -12.10
N GLU A 606 -43.73 53.03 -11.04
CA GLU A 606 -43.47 54.36 -10.49
C GLU A 606 -42.11 54.43 -9.81
N ILE A 607 -41.63 53.35 -9.17
CA ILE A 607 -40.25 53.24 -8.64
C ILE A 607 -39.23 53.08 -9.78
N GLN A 608 -39.55 52.39 -10.87
CA GLN A 608 -38.71 52.34 -12.06
C GLN A 608 -38.70 53.68 -12.81
N ARG A 609 -39.83 54.39 -12.84
CA ARG A 609 -39.98 55.72 -13.41
C ARG A 609 -39.30 56.77 -12.53
N GLN A 610 -39.38 56.65 -11.20
CA GLN A 610 -38.56 57.41 -10.26
C GLN A 610 -37.09 57.10 -10.48
N LYS A 611 -36.63 55.85 -10.50
CA LYS A 611 -35.22 55.55 -10.83
C LYS A 611 -34.76 56.09 -12.20
N GLN A 612 -35.62 56.07 -13.23
CA GLN A 612 -35.31 56.68 -14.52
C GLN A 612 -35.35 58.22 -14.47
N ASN A 613 -36.24 58.80 -13.67
CA ASN A 613 -36.34 60.24 -13.45
C ASN A 613 -35.24 60.76 -12.52
N ASP A 614 -34.73 59.94 -11.60
CA ASP A 614 -33.61 60.21 -10.69
C ASP A 614 -32.29 60.07 -11.45
N LEU A 615 -32.18 59.11 -12.38
CA LEU A 615 -31.10 59.07 -13.36
C LEU A 615 -31.14 60.30 -14.29
N LYS A 616 -32.33 60.70 -14.77
CA LYS A 616 -32.50 61.95 -15.54
C LYS A 616 -32.28 63.20 -14.70
N LEU A 617 -32.63 63.21 -13.41
CA LEU A 617 -32.42 64.33 -12.49
C LEU A 617 -30.95 64.43 -12.13
N ALA A 618 -30.22 63.33 -11.91
CA ALA A 618 -28.78 63.34 -11.76
C ALA A 618 -28.09 63.82 -13.05
N GLN A 619 -28.54 63.36 -14.23
CA GLN A 619 -28.04 63.84 -15.52
C GLN A 619 -28.36 65.33 -15.76
N ASN A 620 -29.56 65.77 -15.36
CA ASN A 620 -29.98 67.16 -15.47
C ASN A 620 -29.34 68.05 -14.40
N GLN A 621 -28.99 67.54 -13.22
CA GLN A 621 -28.27 68.26 -12.18
C GLN A 621 -26.79 68.43 -12.54
N ILE A 622 -26.20 67.47 -13.26
CA ILE A 622 -24.90 67.65 -13.93
C ILE A 622 -25.02 68.80 -14.96
N ASN A 623 -26.05 68.78 -15.82
CA ASN A 623 -26.28 69.85 -16.80
C ASN A 623 -26.69 71.21 -16.16
N GLU A 624 -27.38 71.21 -15.01
CA GLU A 624 -27.79 72.41 -14.28
C GLU A 624 -26.60 73.01 -13.52
N LEU A 625 -25.65 72.21 -13.02
CA LEU A 625 -24.40 72.73 -12.48
C LEU A 625 -23.52 73.34 -13.60
N GLU A 626 -23.57 72.80 -14.82
CA GLU A 626 -23.00 73.43 -16.02
C GLU A 626 -23.74 74.72 -16.43
N GLN A 627 -25.07 74.80 -16.28
CA GLN A 627 -25.86 76.02 -16.56
C GLN A 627 -25.84 77.07 -15.44
N GLN A 628 -25.66 76.70 -14.17
CA GLN A 628 -25.58 77.64 -13.05
C GLN A 628 -24.23 78.40 -13.07
N LEU A 629 -23.18 77.79 -13.62
CA LEU A 629 -21.97 78.50 -14.05
C LEU A 629 -22.21 79.53 -15.16
N GLN A 630 -23.29 79.40 -15.96
CA GLN A 630 -23.72 80.40 -16.95
C GLN A 630 -24.77 81.40 -16.40
N GLN A 631 -25.60 81.05 -15.41
CA GLN A 631 -26.70 81.92 -14.94
C GLN A 631 -26.27 83.02 -13.96
N ILE A 632 -25.19 82.84 -13.20
CA ILE A 632 -24.60 83.95 -12.39
C ILE A 632 -24.20 85.13 -13.30
N GLN A 633 -24.03 84.89 -14.60
CA GLN A 633 -23.70 85.89 -15.62
C GLN A 633 -24.88 86.82 -16.03
N THR A 634 -26.14 86.58 -15.59
CA THR A 634 -27.32 87.29 -16.16
C THR A 634 -28.27 88.03 -15.21
N GLN A 635 -28.36 87.72 -13.91
CA GLN A 635 -29.42 88.31 -13.04
C GLN A 635 -29.06 89.63 -12.32
N LEU A 636 -28.32 90.51 -13.00
CA LEU A 636 -28.04 91.89 -12.57
C LEU A 636 -29.22 92.86 -12.84
N LEU A 637 -30.40 92.38 -13.25
CA LEU A 637 -31.24 93.11 -14.23
C LEU A 637 -32.74 93.33 -13.92
N SER A 638 -33.27 93.05 -12.73
CA SER A 638 -34.73 93.21 -12.48
C SER A 638 -35.16 93.82 -11.15
N GLN A 639 -34.31 94.71 -10.61
CA GLN A 639 -34.72 95.81 -9.74
C GLN A 639 -35.80 96.66 -10.48
N GLN A 640 -37.12 96.49 -10.20
CA GLN A 640 -38.11 97.49 -10.66
C GLN A 640 -39.55 97.49 -10.08
N HIS A 641 -40.07 96.41 -9.46
CA HIS A 641 -41.54 96.18 -9.55
C HIS A 641 -42.48 96.47 -8.35
N LYS A 642 -42.04 96.95 -7.17
CA LYS A 642 -42.93 97.07 -5.97
C LYS A 642 -42.99 98.46 -5.32
N SER A 643 -43.38 99.48 -6.09
CA SER A 643 -43.49 100.89 -5.64
C SER A 643 -44.87 101.51 -5.88
N LYS A 644 -45.99 100.82 -5.55
CA LYS A 644 -47.29 101.14 -6.21
C LYS A 644 -48.62 101.14 -5.41
N GLU A 645 -48.65 101.00 -4.09
CA GLU A 645 -49.95 100.86 -3.34
C GLU A 645 -50.33 102.01 -2.38
N GLU A 646 -49.54 103.07 -2.24
CA GLU A 646 -49.73 104.13 -1.21
C GLU A 646 -50.72 105.28 -1.58
N SER A 647 -51.65 105.13 -2.53
CA SER A 647 -52.31 106.30 -3.18
C SER A 647 -53.85 106.31 -3.25
N LEU A 648 -54.57 106.06 -2.14
CA LEU A 648 -56.05 106.16 -2.11
C LEU A 648 -56.63 107.01 -0.95
N MET A 649 -55.83 107.95 -0.43
CA MET A 649 -56.08 108.76 0.77
C MET A 649 -56.73 110.15 0.48
N ALA A 650 -57.61 110.26 -0.53
CA ALA A 650 -57.94 111.54 -1.17
C ALA A 650 -59.41 112.04 -1.08
N LEU A 651 -60.36 111.28 -0.53
CA LEU A 651 -61.80 111.61 -0.62
C LEU A 651 -62.35 112.51 0.51
N GLN A 652 -61.48 113.17 1.29
CA GLN A 652 -61.80 113.63 2.65
C GLN A 652 -62.32 115.09 2.78
N ASN A 653 -62.27 115.91 1.72
CA ASN A 653 -62.30 117.39 1.87
C ASN A 653 -63.63 118.11 1.52
N ALA A 654 -64.74 117.39 1.25
CA ALA A 654 -65.89 117.98 0.54
C ALA A 654 -67.06 118.54 1.41
N SER A 655 -67.05 118.43 2.74
CA SER A 655 -68.26 118.69 3.56
C SER A 655 -68.12 119.66 4.75
N GLU A 656 -66.97 120.32 4.91
CA GLU A 656 -66.70 121.17 6.09
C GLU A 656 -67.62 122.41 6.22
N ASP A 657 -68.24 122.89 5.14
CA ASP A 657 -68.89 124.21 5.14
C ASP A 657 -70.30 124.28 5.78
N LYS A 658 -70.99 123.15 5.98
CA LYS A 658 -72.22 123.14 6.80
C LYS A 658 -71.95 123.07 8.31
N ARG A 659 -70.69 122.89 8.72
CA ARG A 659 -70.26 122.76 10.12
C ARG A 659 -70.47 124.04 10.95
N ARG A 660 -70.59 125.21 10.32
CA ARG A 660 -70.56 126.51 11.03
C ARG A 660 -71.88 126.92 11.68
N THR A 661 -73.04 126.57 11.12
CA THR A 661 -74.36 126.95 11.68
C THR A 661 -74.94 125.94 12.66
N ILE A 662 -74.43 124.70 12.66
CA ILE A 662 -74.78 123.68 13.67
C ILE A 662 -74.03 123.95 14.99
N ASN A 663 -72.81 124.50 14.93
CA ASN A 663 -71.95 124.79 16.08
C ASN A 663 -72.61 125.66 17.17
N GLU A 664 -73.41 126.68 16.81
CA GLU A 664 -73.99 127.61 17.80
C GLU A 664 -75.11 126.95 18.63
N PHE A 665 -75.90 126.06 18.03
CA PHE A 665 -76.86 125.23 18.76
C PHE A 665 -76.19 124.05 19.48
N GLN A 666 -75.06 123.54 18.95
CA GLN A 666 -74.27 122.50 19.63
C GLN A 666 -73.66 122.97 20.95
N MET A 667 -73.13 124.20 21.02
CA MET A 667 -72.54 124.75 22.26
C MET A 667 -73.49 124.62 23.46
N ARG A 668 -74.77 124.99 23.30
CA ARG A 668 -75.75 124.94 24.39
C ARG A 668 -76.21 123.53 24.76
N ILE A 669 -76.13 122.58 23.82
CA ILE A 669 -76.37 121.16 24.07
C ILE A 669 -75.15 120.53 24.74
N GLN A 670 -73.93 120.93 24.37
CA GLN A 670 -72.66 120.44 24.96
C GLN A 670 -72.57 120.72 26.46
N ASP A 671 -72.93 121.93 26.93
CA ASP A 671 -72.88 122.25 28.37
C ASP A 671 -73.75 121.32 29.23
N LEU A 672 -74.93 120.93 28.74
CA LEU A 672 -75.82 120.00 29.45
C LEU A 672 -75.43 118.53 29.24
N THR A 673 -74.82 118.20 28.09
CA THR A 673 -74.34 116.85 27.78
C THR A 673 -73.09 116.49 28.59
N THR A 674 -72.18 117.45 28.79
CA THR A 674 -70.92 117.22 29.53
C THR A 674 -71.15 116.89 31.01
N GLU A 675 -72.13 117.52 31.67
CA GLU A 675 -72.42 117.23 33.08
C GLU A 675 -73.10 115.85 33.26
N ILE A 676 -73.96 115.44 32.32
CA ILE A 676 -74.52 114.07 32.30
C ILE A 676 -73.40 113.05 32.05
N GLN A 677 -72.55 113.27 31.05
CA GLN A 677 -71.39 112.42 30.76
C GLN A 677 -70.41 112.31 31.94
N ARG A 678 -70.24 113.38 32.75
CA ARG A 678 -69.40 113.37 33.96
C ARG A 678 -69.95 112.44 35.05
N LEU A 679 -71.27 112.39 35.22
CA LEU A 679 -71.92 111.51 36.19
C LEU A 679 -72.00 110.06 35.69
N GLU A 680 -72.32 109.86 34.41
CA GLU A 680 -72.30 108.53 33.77
C GLU A 680 -70.89 107.93 33.78
N GLY A 681 -69.86 108.72 33.45
CA GLY A 681 -68.47 108.28 33.44
C GLY A 681 -67.99 107.77 34.80
N LYS A 682 -68.33 108.46 35.90
CA LYS A 682 -68.00 108.01 37.27
C LYS A 682 -68.68 106.68 37.62
N ASN A 683 -69.96 106.54 37.29
CA ASN A 683 -70.72 105.32 37.58
C ASN A 683 -70.23 104.12 36.74
N GLN A 684 -69.84 104.38 35.48
CA GLN A 684 -69.18 103.38 34.63
C GLN A 684 -67.80 102.98 35.16
N GLU A 685 -67.01 103.92 35.69
CA GLU A 685 -65.68 103.63 36.24
C GLU A 685 -65.73 102.77 37.51
N GLU A 686 -66.71 102.99 38.40
CA GLU A 686 -66.95 102.11 39.56
C GLU A 686 -67.46 100.73 39.14
N SER A 687 -68.39 100.65 38.18
CA SER A 687 -68.87 99.39 37.63
C SER A 687 -67.75 98.57 36.97
N LEU A 688 -66.84 99.22 36.24
CA LEU A 688 -65.66 98.59 35.66
C LEU A 688 -64.68 98.07 36.74
N LYS A 689 -64.47 98.82 37.83
CA LYS A 689 -63.60 98.38 38.93
C LYS A 689 -64.15 97.14 39.65
N GLN A 690 -65.47 97.08 39.90
CA GLN A 690 -66.09 95.88 40.47
C GLN A 690 -66.02 94.68 39.54
N LYS A 691 -66.30 94.86 38.23
CA LYS A 691 -66.17 93.79 37.23
C LYS A 691 -64.73 93.26 37.15
N LEU A 692 -63.74 94.16 37.16
CA LEU A 692 -62.32 93.78 37.12
C LEU A 692 -61.84 93.06 38.39
N GLN A 693 -62.45 93.33 39.57
CA GLN A 693 -62.18 92.56 40.78
C GLN A 693 -62.79 91.15 40.70
N LEU A 694 -64.06 91.02 40.33
CA LEU A 694 -64.71 89.73 40.14
C LEU A 694 -64.01 88.88 39.07
N GLU A 695 -63.60 89.49 37.96
CA GLU A 695 -62.86 88.80 36.89
C GLU A 695 -61.49 88.31 37.38
N LYS A 696 -60.78 89.07 38.21
CA LYS A 696 -59.54 88.61 38.88
C LYS A 696 -59.79 87.45 39.84
N GLU A 697 -60.86 87.50 40.63
CA GLU A 697 -61.24 86.40 41.54
C GLU A 697 -61.61 85.13 40.77
N HIS A 698 -62.38 85.25 39.69
CA HIS A 698 -62.68 84.12 38.80
C HIS A 698 -61.43 83.57 38.11
N ILE A 699 -60.52 84.42 37.62
CA ILE A 699 -59.24 83.99 37.04
C ILE A 699 -58.41 83.24 38.09
N ASN A 700 -58.35 83.72 39.33
CA ASN A 700 -57.63 83.04 40.41
C ASN A 700 -58.25 81.67 40.74
N GLN A 701 -59.58 81.57 40.87
CA GLN A 701 -60.28 80.30 41.10
C GLN A 701 -60.07 79.31 39.95
N ILE A 702 -60.13 79.78 38.69
CA ILE A 702 -59.84 78.96 37.50
C ILE A 702 -58.40 78.48 37.51
N ASN A 703 -57.45 79.32 37.92
CA ASN A 703 -56.04 78.95 38.01
C ASN A 703 -55.76 77.96 39.15
N GLU A 704 -56.41 78.10 40.31
CA GLU A 704 -56.33 77.12 41.41
C GLU A 704 -56.95 75.77 41.02
N LEU A 705 -58.11 75.76 40.35
CA LEU A 705 -58.73 74.55 39.82
C LEU A 705 -57.85 73.87 38.77
N LYS A 706 -57.24 74.63 37.86
CA LYS A 706 -56.26 74.12 36.90
C LYS A 706 -55.02 73.56 37.60
N ALA A 707 -54.51 74.23 38.64
CA ALA A 707 -53.36 73.75 39.41
C ALA A 707 -53.66 72.43 40.11
N ARG A 708 -54.83 72.29 40.77
CA ARG A 708 -55.26 71.02 41.37
C ARG A 708 -55.44 69.94 40.32
N HIS A 709 -56.11 70.22 39.22
CA HIS A 709 -56.31 69.23 38.14
C HIS A 709 -54.99 68.77 37.51
N MET A 710 -54.03 69.68 37.34
CA MET A 710 -52.66 69.34 36.89
C MET A 710 -51.92 68.47 37.91
N GLU A 711 -52.08 68.73 39.21
CA GLU A 711 -51.48 67.90 40.26
C GLU A 711 -52.17 66.53 40.38
N ASP A 712 -53.49 66.45 40.23
CA ASP A 712 -54.25 65.19 40.18
C ASP A 712 -53.85 64.35 38.96
N ILE A 713 -53.72 64.96 37.77
CA ILE A 713 -53.19 64.31 36.57
C ILE A 713 -51.75 63.83 36.81
N ARG A 714 -50.91 64.66 37.43
CA ARG A 714 -49.52 64.29 37.75
C ARG A 714 -49.46 63.13 38.73
N GLY A 715 -50.31 63.13 39.76
CA GLY A 715 -50.46 62.03 40.73
C GLY A 715 -50.93 60.74 40.07
N GLN A 716 -51.93 60.81 39.19
CA GLN A 716 -52.40 59.67 38.41
C GLN A 716 -51.30 59.14 37.46
N GLN A 717 -50.60 60.02 36.73
CA GLN A 717 -49.48 59.64 35.87
C GLN A 717 -48.36 58.97 36.68
N LEU A 718 -48.04 59.46 37.87
CA LEU A 718 -47.02 58.89 38.74
C LEU A 718 -47.46 57.54 39.34
N ALA A 719 -48.75 57.38 39.66
CA ALA A 719 -49.33 56.09 40.05
C ALA A 719 -49.34 55.07 38.89
N TYR A 720 -49.70 55.49 37.67
CA TYR A 720 -49.61 54.63 36.48
C TYR A 720 -48.17 54.25 36.14
N ASN A 721 -47.24 55.20 36.20
CA ASN A 721 -45.82 54.93 35.95
C ASN A 721 -45.26 53.94 36.97
N THR A 722 -45.47 54.16 38.27
CA THR A 722 -45.00 53.23 39.31
C THR A 722 -45.66 51.84 39.20
N HIS A 723 -46.93 51.77 38.77
CA HIS A 723 -47.60 50.49 38.50
C HIS A 723 -47.02 49.76 37.27
N LEU A 724 -46.75 50.49 36.17
CA LEU A 724 -46.08 49.94 34.98
C LEU A 724 -44.65 49.50 35.29
N GLU A 725 -43.93 50.26 36.10
CA GLU A 725 -42.56 49.96 36.54
C GLU A 725 -42.52 48.72 37.44
N LYS A 726 -43.54 48.54 38.29
CA LYS A 726 -43.74 47.30 39.06
C LYS A 726 -44.06 46.10 38.17
N ILE A 727 -45.04 46.20 37.25
CA ILE A 727 -45.33 45.13 36.28
C ILE A 727 -44.09 44.77 35.47
N ARG A 728 -43.34 45.78 35.02
CA ARG A 728 -42.10 45.59 34.29
C ARG A 728 -41.04 44.89 35.13
N SER A 729 -40.86 45.28 36.38
CA SER A 729 -39.92 44.64 37.31
C SER A 729 -40.32 43.19 37.62
N ASP A 730 -41.61 42.94 37.86
CA ASP A 730 -42.15 41.58 38.05
C ASP A 730 -41.96 40.73 36.78
N HIS A 731 -42.18 41.29 35.59
CA HIS A 731 -41.95 40.60 34.32
C HIS A 731 -40.46 40.33 34.06
N GLU A 732 -39.59 41.33 34.21
CA GLU A 732 -38.13 41.17 34.11
C GLU A 732 -37.62 40.12 35.10
N ARG A 733 -38.18 40.06 36.32
CA ARG A 733 -37.91 39.00 37.31
C ARG A 733 -38.43 37.62 36.87
N THR A 734 -39.60 37.51 36.25
CA THR A 734 -40.05 36.22 35.70
C THR A 734 -39.16 35.76 34.55
N LEU A 735 -38.69 36.69 33.72
CA LEU A 735 -37.80 36.40 32.60
C LEU A 735 -36.43 35.92 33.09
N THR A 736 -35.84 36.58 34.10
CA THR A 736 -34.55 36.14 34.66
C THR A 736 -34.64 34.79 35.34
N LEU A 737 -35.72 34.51 36.09
CA LEU A 737 -35.95 33.18 36.69
C LEU A 737 -36.12 32.08 35.64
N GLU A 738 -36.74 32.36 34.49
CA GLU A 738 -36.89 31.37 33.42
C GLU A 738 -35.58 31.15 32.65
N ILE A 739 -34.81 32.22 32.40
CA ILE A 739 -33.45 32.14 31.85
C ILE A 739 -32.54 31.34 32.81
N GLU A 740 -32.65 31.55 34.12
CA GLU A 740 -31.86 30.82 35.13
C GLU A 740 -32.21 29.33 35.16
N LYS A 741 -33.49 28.96 35.13
CA LYS A 741 -33.91 27.56 34.98
C LYS A 741 -33.40 26.94 33.67
N LEU A 742 -33.52 27.66 32.56
CA LEU A 742 -33.08 27.16 31.25
C LEU A 742 -31.55 26.97 31.23
N ASN A 743 -30.80 27.89 31.83
CA ASN A 743 -29.35 27.76 32.01
C ASN A 743 -28.99 26.56 32.90
N VAL A 744 -29.68 26.34 34.02
CA VAL A 744 -29.48 25.15 34.88
C VAL A 744 -29.80 23.87 34.12
N HIS A 745 -30.86 23.84 33.31
CA HIS A 745 -31.21 22.69 32.48
C HIS A 745 -30.15 22.45 31.38
N HIS A 746 -29.73 23.49 30.66
CA HIS A 746 -28.66 23.41 29.67
C HIS A 746 -27.34 22.94 30.29
N GLN A 747 -26.98 23.43 31.47
CA GLN A 747 -25.77 23.03 32.18
C GLN A 747 -25.84 21.57 32.65
N SER A 748 -27.01 21.13 33.13
CA SER A 748 -27.27 19.71 33.41
C SER A 748 -27.14 18.84 32.15
N ASN A 749 -27.67 19.28 31.02
CA ASN A 749 -27.57 18.55 29.75
C ASN A 749 -26.12 18.51 29.23
N ILE A 750 -25.36 19.60 29.38
CA ILE A 750 -23.92 19.64 29.06
C ILE A 750 -23.13 18.70 29.98
N GLU A 751 -23.43 18.65 31.28
CA GLU A 751 -22.80 17.67 32.19
C GLU A 751 -23.17 16.24 31.85
N GLN A 752 -24.41 15.99 31.43
CA GLN A 752 -24.86 14.66 31.01
C GLN A 752 -24.16 14.22 29.72
N LEU A 753 -24.14 15.08 28.69
CA LEU A 753 -23.39 14.83 27.46
C LEU A 753 -21.89 14.63 27.73
N ARG A 754 -21.28 15.40 28.64
CA ARG A 754 -19.88 15.19 29.06
C ARG A 754 -19.68 13.83 29.74
N LYS A 755 -20.62 13.38 30.58
CA LYS A 755 -20.57 12.05 31.23
C LYS A 755 -20.76 10.93 30.20
N ASP A 756 -21.70 11.08 29.28
CA ASP A 756 -21.96 10.08 28.24
C ASP A 756 -20.78 9.96 27.27
N VAL A 757 -20.21 11.08 26.81
CA VAL A 757 -18.98 11.12 25.99
C VAL A 757 -17.77 10.57 26.75
N SER A 758 -17.59 10.91 28.04
CA SER A 758 -16.52 10.32 28.85
C SER A 758 -16.71 8.81 29.04
N ARG A 759 -17.96 8.33 29.06
CA ARG A 759 -18.30 6.91 29.20
C ARG A 759 -18.09 6.16 27.90
N THR A 760 -18.44 6.72 26.74
CA THR A 760 -18.14 6.10 25.43
C THR A 760 -16.63 6.01 25.23
N TYR A 761 -15.87 7.08 25.49
CA TYR A 761 -14.40 7.02 25.43
C TYR A 761 -13.80 6.00 26.41
N SER A 762 -14.31 5.91 27.64
CA SER A 762 -13.85 4.88 28.59
C SER A 762 -14.16 3.45 28.12
N ASN A 763 -15.34 3.23 27.54
CA ASN A 763 -15.73 1.92 27.00
C ASN A 763 -14.88 1.53 25.78
N GLU A 764 -14.65 2.47 24.85
CA GLU A 764 -13.81 2.28 23.67
C GLU A 764 -12.35 2.00 24.07
N LEU A 765 -11.83 2.73 25.06
CA LEU A 765 -10.50 2.49 25.61
C LEU A 765 -10.40 1.10 26.24
N GLU A 766 -11.34 0.72 27.11
CA GLU A 766 -11.38 -0.64 27.69
C GLU A 766 -11.54 -1.73 26.62
N GLU A 767 -12.29 -1.49 25.54
CA GLU A 767 -12.45 -2.45 24.45
C GLU A 767 -11.15 -2.61 23.65
N LYS A 768 -10.43 -1.52 23.37
CA LYS A 768 -9.09 -1.55 22.77
C LYS A 768 -8.07 -2.21 23.69
N GLU A 769 -8.08 -1.92 24.99
CA GLU A 769 -7.23 -2.59 25.98
C GLU A 769 -7.53 -4.09 26.05
N ARG A 770 -8.80 -4.51 26.03
CA ARG A 770 -9.19 -5.93 25.95
C ARG A 770 -8.77 -6.58 24.63
N ALA A 771 -8.83 -5.87 23.50
CA ALA A 771 -8.37 -6.36 22.20
C ALA A 771 -6.86 -6.58 22.22
N HIS A 772 -6.08 -5.56 22.59
CA HIS A 772 -4.62 -5.66 22.71
C HIS A 772 -4.19 -6.68 23.76
N SER A 773 -4.92 -6.85 24.87
CA SER A 773 -4.67 -7.90 25.85
C SER A 773 -4.83 -9.30 25.26
N LYS A 774 -5.87 -9.53 24.44
CA LYS A 774 -6.07 -10.79 23.69
C LYS A 774 -4.99 -11.01 22.63
N GLU A 775 -4.62 -9.98 21.88
CA GLU A 775 -3.54 -10.03 20.88
C GLU A 775 -2.20 -10.36 21.53
N LEU A 776 -1.83 -9.67 22.62
CA LEU A 776 -0.62 -9.94 23.39
C LEU A 776 -0.63 -11.36 23.98
N ALA A 777 -1.77 -11.85 24.47
CA ALA A 777 -1.90 -13.23 24.94
C ALA A 777 -1.73 -14.25 23.80
N ALA A 778 -2.29 -13.98 22.61
CA ALA A 778 -2.13 -14.83 21.43
C ALA A 778 -0.69 -14.84 20.91
N ILE A 779 -0.02 -13.69 20.84
CA ILE A 779 1.39 -13.55 20.45
C ILE A 779 2.29 -14.25 21.46
N ARG A 780 2.04 -14.10 22.77
CA ARG A 780 2.77 -14.85 23.83
C ARG A 780 2.60 -16.35 23.65
N LEU A 781 1.39 -16.85 23.43
CA LEU A 781 1.14 -18.28 23.22
C LEU A 781 1.83 -18.81 21.95
N GLN A 782 1.89 -18.01 20.88
CA GLN A 782 2.65 -18.35 19.67
C GLN A 782 4.16 -18.37 19.91
N LEU A 783 4.69 -17.40 20.67
CA LEU A 783 6.09 -17.33 21.09
C LEU A 783 6.46 -18.53 21.97
N ASP A 784 5.67 -18.84 23.00
CA ASP A 784 5.87 -19.99 23.88
C ASP A 784 5.87 -21.29 23.08
N ARG A 785 4.93 -21.45 22.13
CA ARG A 785 4.91 -22.61 21.22
C ARG A 785 6.12 -22.66 20.29
N ALA A 786 6.62 -21.52 19.81
CA ALA A 786 7.84 -21.46 19.01
C ALA A 786 9.07 -21.85 19.84
N LEU A 787 9.18 -21.37 21.08
CA LEU A 787 10.23 -21.71 22.03
C LEU A 787 10.18 -23.18 22.47
N GLU A 788 8.98 -23.77 22.58
CA GLU A 788 8.82 -25.22 22.82
C GLU A 788 9.34 -26.02 21.61
N LEU A 789 9.01 -25.59 20.39
CA LEU A 789 9.48 -26.23 19.16
C LEU A 789 11.00 -26.08 18.93
N THR A 790 11.62 -24.95 19.31
CA THR A 790 13.09 -24.82 19.27
C THR A 790 13.73 -25.72 20.31
N LYS A 791 13.23 -25.76 21.55
CA LYS A 791 13.72 -26.68 22.60
C LYS A 791 13.62 -28.16 22.21
N ILE A 792 12.58 -28.55 21.49
CA ILE A 792 12.45 -29.92 20.97
C ILE A 792 13.53 -30.19 19.91
N LYS A 793 13.71 -29.27 18.94
CA LYS A 793 14.75 -29.41 17.91
C LYS A 793 16.17 -29.36 18.46
N GLU A 794 16.42 -28.55 19.48
CA GLU A 794 17.69 -28.50 20.21
C GLU A 794 17.98 -29.86 20.86
N ARG A 795 17.02 -30.43 21.61
CA ARG A 795 17.17 -31.79 22.18
C ARG A 795 17.36 -32.88 21.13
N GLU A 796 16.65 -32.80 19.99
CA GLU A 796 16.84 -33.73 18.88
C GLU A 796 18.25 -33.62 18.26
N ALA A 797 18.78 -32.40 18.16
CA ALA A 797 20.15 -32.15 17.71
C ALA A 797 21.18 -32.64 18.73
N ASP A 798 20.97 -32.39 20.04
CA ASP A 798 21.83 -32.85 21.12
C ASP A 798 21.90 -34.38 21.16
N LEU A 799 20.75 -35.06 21.14
CA LEU A 799 20.68 -36.54 21.05
C LEU A 799 21.40 -37.05 19.79
N ARG A 800 21.28 -36.33 18.66
CA ARG A 800 21.97 -36.72 17.43
C ARG A 800 23.48 -36.50 17.51
N ILE A 801 23.94 -35.49 18.24
CA ILE A 801 25.36 -35.27 18.55
C ILE A 801 25.86 -36.38 19.46
N GLU A 802 25.13 -36.74 20.53
CA GLU A 802 25.48 -37.86 21.42
C GLU A 802 25.60 -39.20 20.66
N ASP A 803 24.64 -39.53 19.80
CA ASP A 803 24.68 -40.70 18.90
C ASP A 803 25.96 -40.71 18.05
N LEU A 804 26.24 -39.60 17.34
CA LEU A 804 27.38 -39.49 16.44
C LEU A 804 28.73 -39.49 17.19
N THR A 805 28.78 -38.91 18.40
CA THR A 805 29.95 -38.97 19.28
C THR A 805 30.16 -40.39 19.80
N SER A 806 29.10 -41.12 20.15
CA SER A 806 29.18 -42.53 20.53
C SER A 806 29.70 -43.41 19.38
N ASP A 807 29.16 -43.23 18.17
CA ASP A 807 29.63 -43.90 16.96
C ASP A 807 31.11 -43.58 16.69
N LEU A 808 31.51 -42.30 16.74
CA LEU A 808 32.91 -41.90 16.57
C LEU A 808 33.83 -42.53 17.62
N ASN A 809 33.42 -42.57 18.89
CA ASN A 809 34.19 -43.23 19.96
C ASN A 809 34.33 -44.74 19.72
N ILE A 810 33.29 -45.41 19.21
CA ILE A 810 33.36 -46.83 18.82
C ILE A 810 34.28 -47.03 17.61
N LYS A 811 34.25 -46.14 16.60
CA LYS A 811 35.17 -46.21 15.44
C LYS A 811 36.61 -45.94 15.87
N GLN A 812 36.85 -44.95 16.72
CA GLN A 812 38.17 -44.62 17.26
C GLN A 812 38.72 -45.79 18.07
N SER A 813 37.93 -46.36 18.98
CA SER A 813 38.33 -47.56 19.74
C SER A 813 38.69 -48.76 18.85
N ARG A 814 38.01 -48.92 17.70
CA ARG A 814 38.39 -49.93 16.69
C ARG A 814 39.68 -49.60 15.97
N ILE A 815 39.92 -48.33 15.63
CA ILE A 815 41.19 -47.88 15.04
C ILE A 815 42.33 -48.11 16.05
N ASP A 816 42.14 -47.76 17.32
CA ASP A 816 43.14 -47.92 18.39
C ASP A 816 43.42 -49.41 18.70
N ASN A 817 42.42 -50.29 18.54
CA ASN A 817 42.64 -51.75 18.56
C ASN A 817 43.46 -52.19 17.34
N CYS A 818 43.07 -51.84 16.11
CA CYS A 818 43.81 -52.20 14.90
C CYS A 818 45.25 -51.66 14.88
N LEU A 819 45.50 -50.48 15.48
CA LEU A 819 46.84 -49.92 15.64
C LEU A 819 47.67 -50.72 16.66
N ARG A 820 47.06 -51.22 17.75
CA ARG A 820 47.71 -52.16 18.66
C ARG A 820 48.03 -53.48 17.97
N ASP A 821 47.06 -54.08 17.27
CA ASP A 821 47.26 -55.32 16.52
C ASP A 821 48.37 -55.17 15.46
N LEU A 822 48.44 -54.03 14.77
CA LEU A 822 49.51 -53.71 13.82
C LEU A 822 50.88 -53.59 14.49
N ASN A 823 50.96 -52.96 15.66
CA ASN A 823 52.20 -52.83 16.42
C ASN A 823 52.65 -54.20 16.95
N GLU A 824 51.75 -55.02 17.49
CA GLU A 824 52.05 -56.39 17.93
C GLU A 824 52.53 -57.27 16.77
N LEU A 825 51.92 -57.16 15.58
CA LEU A 825 52.38 -57.85 14.38
C LEU A 825 53.75 -57.34 13.90
N GLN A 826 54.03 -56.03 14.01
CA GLN A 826 55.36 -55.48 13.69
C GLN A 826 56.43 -55.99 14.67
N GLU A 827 56.14 -56.02 15.98
CA GLU A 827 57.03 -56.62 16.98
C GLU A 827 57.29 -58.11 16.70
N GLN A 828 56.26 -58.88 16.36
CA GLN A 828 56.41 -60.28 15.96
C GLN A 828 57.26 -60.44 14.69
N ILE A 829 57.08 -59.56 13.68
CA ILE A 829 57.91 -59.57 12.47
C ILE A 829 59.37 -59.27 12.79
N GLU A 830 59.67 -58.29 13.65
CA GLU A 830 61.04 -57.98 14.05
C GLU A 830 61.66 -59.06 14.95
N GLN A 831 60.88 -59.71 15.82
CA GLN A 831 61.31 -60.91 16.55
C GLN A 831 61.66 -62.05 15.58
N PHE A 832 60.82 -62.37 14.59
CA PHE A 832 61.12 -63.39 13.59
C PHE A 832 62.33 -63.02 12.71
N ARG A 833 62.52 -61.74 12.38
CA ARG A 833 63.73 -61.26 11.68
C ARG A 833 64.98 -61.48 12.51
N HIS A 834 64.94 -61.17 13.81
CA HIS A 834 66.04 -61.44 14.74
C HIS A 834 66.34 -62.93 14.85
N ASP A 835 65.32 -63.78 15.00
CA ASP A 835 65.48 -65.24 15.05
C ASP A 835 66.07 -65.81 13.75
N ILE A 836 65.63 -65.32 12.58
CA ILE A 836 66.18 -65.72 11.28
C ILE A 836 67.65 -65.32 11.16
N ASP A 837 68.04 -64.12 11.57
CA ASP A 837 69.44 -63.67 11.58
C ASP A 837 70.30 -64.50 12.55
N MET A 838 69.81 -64.75 13.77
CA MET A 838 70.49 -65.60 14.75
C MET A 838 70.64 -67.05 14.28
N ARG A 839 69.60 -67.63 13.66
CA ARG A 839 69.66 -68.97 13.05
C ARG A 839 70.57 -69.01 11.82
N SER A 840 70.63 -67.93 11.03
CA SER A 840 71.55 -67.82 9.89
C SER A 840 73.01 -67.77 10.33
N LYS A 841 73.31 -67.00 11.39
CA LYS A 841 74.63 -66.96 12.04
C LYS A 841 75.03 -68.33 12.60
N GLU A 842 74.09 -69.04 13.24
CA GLU A 842 74.34 -70.38 13.76
C GLU A 842 74.56 -71.42 12.65
N LEU A 843 73.76 -71.39 11.59
CA LEU A 843 74.00 -72.19 10.37
C LEU A 843 75.37 -71.90 9.77
N GLN A 844 75.81 -70.65 9.76
CA GLN A 844 77.14 -70.27 9.28
C GLN A 844 78.26 -70.81 10.19
N ARG A 845 78.08 -70.81 11.51
CA ARG A 845 79.02 -71.45 12.46
C ARG A 845 79.12 -72.94 12.23
N VAL A 846 78.00 -73.66 12.23
CA VAL A 846 77.95 -75.12 12.00
C VAL A 846 78.54 -75.47 10.64
N ARG A 847 78.26 -74.69 9.58
CA ARG A 847 78.88 -74.86 8.25
C ARG A 847 80.40 -74.67 8.29
N ASN A 848 80.90 -73.66 9.01
CA ASN A 848 82.34 -73.41 9.15
C ASN A 848 83.04 -74.50 9.99
N GLU A 849 82.39 -75.04 11.02
CA GLU A 849 82.90 -76.13 11.86
C GLU A 849 82.93 -77.45 11.09
N THR A 850 81.81 -77.87 10.50
CA THR A 850 81.74 -79.07 9.64
C THR A 850 82.72 -78.98 8.46
N GLN A 851 82.93 -77.81 7.87
CA GLN A 851 83.94 -77.63 6.81
C GLN A 851 85.38 -77.74 7.35
N LYS A 852 85.66 -77.37 8.60
CA LYS A 852 86.97 -77.61 9.24
C LYS A 852 87.16 -79.11 9.55
N GLU A 853 86.13 -79.78 10.08
CA GLU A 853 86.17 -81.22 10.36
C GLU A 853 86.36 -82.04 9.09
N MET A 854 85.65 -81.69 8.01
CA MET A 854 85.82 -82.32 6.70
C MET A 854 87.24 -82.17 6.19
N LYS A 855 87.81 -80.95 6.20
CA LYS A 855 89.22 -80.73 5.81
C LYS A 855 90.20 -81.52 6.66
N HIS A 856 90.00 -81.57 7.98
CA HIS A 856 90.86 -82.32 8.89
C HIS A 856 90.78 -83.84 8.62
N ARG A 857 89.58 -84.36 8.30
CA ARG A 857 89.37 -85.76 7.93
C ARG A 857 89.97 -86.10 6.57
N GLU A 858 89.82 -85.21 5.59
CA GLU A 858 90.47 -85.32 4.27
C GLU A 858 92.00 -85.33 4.41
N GLU A 859 92.57 -84.43 5.20
CA GLU A 859 94.02 -84.36 5.46
C GLU A 859 94.53 -85.61 6.19
N LYS A 860 93.79 -86.11 7.19
CA LYS A 860 94.14 -87.37 7.87
C LYS A 860 94.13 -88.56 6.90
N LEU A 861 93.07 -88.71 6.10
CA LEU A 861 92.99 -89.78 5.09
C LEU A 861 94.08 -89.66 4.02
N ARG A 862 94.42 -88.43 3.62
CA ARG A 862 95.52 -88.13 2.69
C ARG A 862 96.86 -88.59 3.27
N ASN A 863 97.13 -88.29 4.54
CA ASN A 863 98.35 -88.71 5.24
C ASN A 863 98.43 -90.24 5.42
N GLU A 864 97.33 -90.89 5.82
CA GLU A 864 97.25 -92.36 5.90
C GLU A 864 97.49 -93.03 4.53
N ASN A 865 97.02 -92.42 3.44
CA ASN A 865 97.25 -92.95 2.08
C ASN A 865 98.69 -92.71 1.61
N GLU A 866 99.28 -91.54 1.89
CA GLU A 866 100.72 -91.31 1.65
C GLU A 866 101.62 -92.26 2.45
N GLU A 867 101.25 -92.60 3.68
CA GLU A 867 101.95 -93.60 4.49
C GLU A 867 101.84 -95.01 3.90
N LYS A 868 100.63 -95.46 3.53
CA LYS A 868 100.43 -96.74 2.84
C LYS A 868 101.20 -96.84 1.52
N ILE A 869 101.25 -95.76 0.74
CA ILE A 869 102.06 -95.69 -0.50
C ILE A 869 103.55 -95.79 -0.18
N ARG A 870 104.05 -95.06 0.83
CA ARG A 870 105.46 -95.15 1.27
C ARG A 870 105.83 -96.55 1.74
N ASP A 871 104.97 -97.23 2.47
CA ASP A 871 105.21 -98.60 2.93
C ASP A 871 105.14 -99.62 1.79
N LEU A 872 104.22 -99.46 0.84
CA LEU A 872 104.16 -100.32 -0.36
C LEU A 872 105.40 -100.17 -1.25
N VAL A 873 105.95 -98.94 -1.36
CA VAL A 873 107.23 -98.69 -2.04
C VAL A 873 108.38 -99.35 -1.27
N ARG A 874 108.40 -99.27 0.07
CA ARG A 874 109.41 -99.95 0.89
C ARG A 874 109.36 -101.47 0.77
N THR A 875 108.16 -102.08 0.72
CA THR A 875 108.03 -103.54 0.53
C THR A 875 108.53 -103.94 -0.85
N HIS A 876 108.12 -103.22 -1.91
CA HIS A 876 108.58 -103.46 -3.27
C HIS A 876 110.11 -103.33 -3.40
N ASP A 877 110.72 -102.29 -2.83
CA ASP A 877 112.18 -102.12 -2.82
C ASP A 877 112.91 -103.25 -2.09
N ASN A 878 112.32 -103.81 -1.02
CA ASN A 878 112.88 -104.92 -0.27
C ASN A 878 112.72 -106.26 -1.03
N GLU A 879 111.57 -106.51 -1.65
CA GLU A 879 111.33 -107.66 -2.54
C GLU A 879 112.27 -107.62 -3.74
N GLN A 880 112.45 -106.46 -4.37
CA GLN A 880 113.36 -106.28 -5.49
C GLN A 880 114.82 -106.56 -5.09
N LYS A 881 115.25 -106.16 -3.87
CA LYS A 881 116.58 -106.50 -3.32
C LYS A 881 116.71 -107.99 -3.03
N GLN A 882 115.71 -108.64 -2.44
CA GLN A 882 115.71 -110.08 -2.19
C GLN A 882 115.85 -110.86 -3.49
N LEU A 883 115.11 -110.49 -4.54
CA LEU A 883 115.20 -111.12 -5.86
C LEU A 883 116.59 -110.93 -6.50
N LEU A 884 117.22 -109.77 -6.30
CA LEU A 884 118.60 -109.49 -6.73
C LEU A 884 119.65 -110.34 -5.98
N ASP A 885 119.47 -110.53 -4.67
CA ASP A 885 120.32 -111.40 -3.85
C ASP A 885 120.15 -112.88 -4.23
N GLU A 886 118.91 -113.34 -4.47
CA GLU A 886 118.62 -114.69 -4.95
C GLU A 886 119.21 -114.95 -6.34
N PHE A 887 119.05 -114.01 -7.26
CA PHE A 887 119.68 -114.07 -8.58
C PHE A 887 121.21 -114.14 -8.48
N SER A 888 121.81 -113.36 -7.58
CA SER A 888 123.26 -113.37 -7.35
C SER A 888 123.75 -114.71 -6.79
N LYS A 889 123.06 -115.27 -5.78
CA LYS A 889 123.33 -116.61 -5.22
C LYS A 889 123.20 -117.71 -6.27
N ALA A 890 122.15 -117.65 -7.10
CA ALA A 890 121.95 -118.59 -8.20
C ALA A 890 123.10 -118.51 -9.22
N HIS A 891 123.57 -117.29 -9.53
CA HIS A 891 124.71 -117.09 -10.43
C HIS A 891 126.03 -117.63 -9.84
N GLU A 892 126.28 -117.46 -8.54
CA GLU A 892 127.46 -118.04 -7.87
C GLU A 892 127.42 -119.57 -7.88
N LEU A 893 126.26 -120.17 -7.56
CA LEU A 893 126.08 -121.62 -7.59
C LEU A 893 126.30 -122.19 -9.01
N LEU A 894 125.86 -121.45 -10.04
CA LEU A 894 126.11 -121.81 -11.44
C LEU A 894 127.61 -121.74 -11.80
N LYS A 895 128.35 -120.74 -11.30
CA LYS A 895 129.82 -120.65 -11.45
C LYS A 895 130.54 -121.81 -10.75
N LEU A 896 130.14 -122.16 -9.54
CA LEU A 896 130.69 -123.31 -8.80
C LEU A 896 130.47 -124.61 -9.58
N ARG A 897 129.28 -124.81 -10.16
CA ARG A 897 128.98 -126.00 -10.97
C ARG A 897 129.78 -126.06 -12.26
N ILE A 898 130.06 -124.93 -12.91
CA ILE A 898 130.96 -124.86 -14.08
C ILE A 898 132.38 -125.27 -13.67
N SER A 899 132.89 -124.78 -12.54
CA SER A 899 134.22 -125.14 -12.03
C SER A 899 134.33 -126.64 -11.68
N GLU A 900 133.31 -127.21 -11.05
CA GLU A 900 133.25 -128.65 -10.76
C GLU A 900 133.25 -129.52 -12.03
N LEU A 901 132.51 -129.09 -13.07
CA LEU A 901 132.47 -129.78 -14.37
C LEU A 901 133.80 -129.68 -15.12
N GLN A 902 134.50 -128.54 -15.03
CA GLN A 902 135.85 -128.37 -15.58
C GLN A 902 136.84 -129.30 -14.88
N SER A 903 136.86 -129.32 -13.54
CA SER A 903 137.74 -130.22 -12.77
C SER A 903 137.50 -131.70 -13.09
N LYS A 904 136.24 -132.13 -13.29
CA LYS A 904 135.91 -133.50 -13.71
C LYS A 904 136.33 -133.83 -15.14
N LEU A 905 136.38 -132.83 -16.03
CA LEU A 905 136.88 -132.99 -17.39
C LEU A 905 138.40 -133.20 -17.39
N ASP A 906 139.12 -132.35 -16.64
CA ASP A 906 140.58 -132.46 -16.48
C ASP A 906 140.99 -133.82 -15.89
N GLU A 907 140.26 -134.29 -14.86
CA GLU A 907 140.52 -135.59 -14.22
C GLU A 907 140.25 -136.78 -15.16
N ALA A 908 139.29 -136.65 -16.09
CA ALA A 908 139.02 -137.67 -17.11
C ALA A 908 140.12 -137.70 -18.20
N ASP A 909 140.63 -136.53 -18.59
CA ASP A 909 141.72 -136.40 -19.55
C ASP A 909 143.06 -136.97 -19.01
N GLU A 910 143.38 -136.77 -17.72
CA GLU A 910 144.54 -137.42 -17.09
C GLU A 910 144.42 -138.94 -17.08
N ARG A 911 143.23 -139.48 -16.74
CA ARG A 911 142.96 -140.92 -16.75
C ARG A 911 143.03 -141.54 -18.15
N TYR A 912 142.71 -140.77 -19.20
CA TYR A 912 142.84 -141.22 -20.59
C TYR A 912 144.31 -141.29 -21.04
N ARG A 913 145.15 -140.32 -20.62
CA ARG A 913 146.57 -140.24 -21.03
C ARG A 913 147.46 -141.33 -20.42
N ASN A 914 147.14 -141.80 -19.21
CA ASN A 914 148.00 -142.73 -18.44
C ASN A 914 147.51 -144.19 -18.45
N ARG A 915 146.88 -144.64 -19.56
CA ARG A 915 146.23 -145.95 -19.64
C ARG A 915 147.13 -147.04 -20.23
N GLU A 916 147.26 -148.18 -19.54
CA GLU A 916 147.98 -149.37 -20.04
C GLU A 916 147.29 -150.06 -21.23
N SER A 917 148.09 -150.69 -22.11
CA SER A 917 147.64 -151.42 -23.30
C SER A 917 146.81 -152.67 -22.94
N ARG A 918 145.86 -153.08 -23.81
CA ARG A 918 144.97 -154.21 -23.50
C ARG A 918 145.63 -155.55 -23.77
N SER A 919 145.17 -156.59 -23.05
CA SER A 919 145.57 -157.98 -23.27
C SER A 919 145.26 -158.45 -24.71
N GLU A 920 144.16 -157.98 -25.29
CA GLU A 920 143.74 -158.22 -26.67
C GLU A 920 144.83 -157.78 -27.69
N ASP A 921 145.48 -156.63 -27.44
CA ASP A 921 146.55 -156.10 -28.30
C ASP A 921 147.85 -156.93 -28.18
N LEU A 922 148.12 -157.47 -26.98
CA LEU A 922 149.28 -158.33 -26.70
C LEU A 922 149.10 -159.75 -27.27
N GLU A 923 147.88 -160.30 -27.22
CA GLU A 923 147.51 -161.57 -27.87
C GLU A 923 147.56 -161.46 -29.40
N LEU A 924 147.14 -160.31 -29.96
CA LEU A 924 147.28 -160.03 -31.39
C LEU A 924 148.77 -159.93 -31.81
N MET A 925 149.63 -159.31 -31.01
CA MET A 925 151.08 -159.28 -31.27
C MET A 925 151.72 -160.67 -31.25
N THR A 926 151.38 -161.51 -30.26
CA THR A 926 151.97 -162.86 -30.12
C THR A 926 151.48 -163.83 -31.20
N THR A 927 150.20 -163.77 -31.59
CA THR A 927 149.67 -164.56 -32.72
C THR A 927 150.25 -164.13 -34.07
N LEU A 928 150.47 -162.83 -34.29
CA LEU A 928 151.18 -162.32 -35.48
C LEU A 928 152.64 -162.81 -35.53
N GLN A 929 153.34 -162.84 -34.40
CA GLN A 929 154.71 -163.38 -34.34
C GLN A 929 154.76 -164.88 -34.66
N GLN A 930 153.82 -165.67 -34.13
CA GLN A 930 153.74 -167.12 -34.42
C GLN A 930 153.44 -167.42 -35.90
N THR A 931 152.55 -166.65 -36.53
CA THR A 931 152.30 -166.78 -37.98
C THR A 931 153.52 -166.43 -38.83
N ILE A 932 154.30 -165.41 -38.46
CA ILE A 932 155.55 -165.06 -39.15
C ILE A 932 156.58 -166.20 -39.05
N CYS A 933 156.75 -166.82 -37.87
CA CYS A 933 157.63 -167.99 -37.72
C CYS A 933 157.15 -169.19 -38.56
N SER A 934 155.84 -169.48 -38.57
CA SER A 934 155.26 -170.54 -39.40
C SER A 934 155.51 -170.32 -40.89
N TYR A 935 155.36 -169.08 -41.39
CA TYR A 935 155.64 -168.78 -42.80
C TYR A 935 157.13 -168.93 -43.15
N GLN A 936 158.05 -168.55 -42.25
CA GLN A 936 159.49 -168.75 -42.46
C GLN A 936 159.88 -170.23 -42.51
N GLU A 937 159.27 -171.09 -41.69
CA GLU A 937 159.50 -172.54 -41.74
C GLU A 937 158.96 -173.19 -43.01
N GLN A 938 157.76 -172.78 -43.46
CA GLN A 938 157.19 -173.27 -44.73
C GLN A 938 158.06 -172.84 -45.93
N LEU A 939 158.56 -171.61 -45.94
CA LEU A 939 159.50 -171.12 -46.97
C LEU A 939 160.79 -171.95 -47.03
N LYS A 940 161.28 -172.42 -45.87
CA LYS A 940 162.47 -173.28 -45.78
C LYS A 940 162.21 -174.69 -46.33
N LYS A 941 161.08 -175.31 -45.97
CA LYS A 941 160.65 -176.62 -46.52
C LYS A 941 160.48 -176.56 -48.04
N ILE A 942 159.81 -175.54 -48.56
CA ILE A 942 159.62 -175.33 -50.02
C ILE A 942 160.98 -175.14 -50.73
N HIS A 943 161.98 -174.54 -50.07
CA HIS A 943 163.32 -174.37 -50.63
C HIS A 943 164.08 -175.70 -50.76
N ASP A 944 163.98 -176.57 -49.74
CA ASP A 944 164.63 -177.88 -49.74
C ASP A 944 163.90 -178.88 -50.67
N GLU A 945 162.57 -178.84 -50.74
CA GLU A 945 161.79 -179.60 -51.74
C GLU A 945 162.11 -179.16 -53.17
N LYS A 946 162.28 -177.86 -53.44
CA LYS A 946 162.75 -177.35 -54.74
C LYS A 946 164.14 -177.88 -55.10
N LYS A 947 165.01 -178.09 -54.10
CA LYS A 947 166.36 -178.63 -54.29
C LYS A 947 166.33 -180.14 -54.59
N TYR A 948 165.45 -180.88 -53.91
CA TYR A 948 165.18 -182.30 -54.16
C TYR A 948 164.57 -182.53 -55.55
N LEU A 949 163.50 -181.80 -55.88
CA LEU A 949 162.81 -181.87 -57.17
C LEU A 949 163.72 -181.47 -58.34
N LYS A 950 164.74 -180.62 -58.13
CA LYS A 950 165.72 -180.29 -59.18
C LYS A 950 166.66 -181.46 -59.50
N MET A 951 167.02 -182.28 -58.50
CA MET A 951 167.74 -183.55 -58.73
C MET A 951 166.82 -184.61 -59.34
N GLU A 952 165.54 -184.62 -58.99
CA GLU A 952 164.56 -185.51 -59.61
C GLU A 952 164.21 -185.09 -61.06
N LEU A 953 164.25 -183.78 -61.38
CA LEU A 953 164.06 -183.27 -62.74
C LEU A 953 165.20 -183.67 -63.69
N ILE A 954 166.44 -183.74 -63.21
CA ILE A 954 167.56 -184.33 -63.96
C ILE A 954 167.29 -185.82 -64.24
N ASN A 955 166.60 -186.54 -63.35
CA ASN A 955 166.15 -187.92 -63.60
C ASN A 955 164.87 -188.01 -64.46
N ARG A 956 164.01 -186.99 -64.48
CA ARG A 956 162.75 -186.95 -65.27
C ARG A 956 162.87 -186.27 -66.64
N GLU A 957 164.05 -185.71 -66.97
CA GLU A 957 164.49 -185.38 -68.32
C GLU A 957 164.43 -186.60 -69.26
N THR A 958 164.32 -187.81 -68.71
CA THR A 958 164.25 -189.08 -69.46
C THR A 958 162.84 -189.53 -69.89
N ASN A 959 161.71 -188.96 -69.44
CA ASN A 959 160.42 -189.69 -69.62
C ASN A 959 159.07 -188.97 -69.89
N PHE A 960 158.89 -187.64 -69.84
CA PHE A 960 157.58 -187.08 -70.30
C PHE A 960 157.56 -185.68 -70.93
N ASN A 961 158.27 -185.56 -72.04
CA ASN A 961 158.34 -184.35 -72.87
C ASN A 961 157.09 -184.17 -73.78
N LYS A 962 155.87 -184.02 -73.23
CA LYS A 962 154.63 -184.02 -74.07
C LYS A 962 153.45 -183.07 -73.77
N VAL A 963 153.10 -182.67 -72.53
CA VAL A 963 151.74 -182.09 -72.28
C VAL A 963 151.71 -180.76 -71.50
N PHE A 964 151.61 -179.68 -72.28
CA PHE A 964 150.74 -178.49 -72.18
C PHE A 964 150.38 -177.78 -70.83
N THR A 965 151.19 -176.74 -70.52
CA THR A 965 150.86 -175.28 -70.48
C THR A 965 149.81 -174.58 -69.56
N ASN A 966 150.34 -173.60 -68.79
CA ASN A 966 150.03 -172.14 -68.73
C ASN A 966 148.78 -171.50 -68.01
N ALA A 967 149.09 -170.80 -66.89
CA ALA A 967 148.91 -169.34 -66.67
C ALA A 967 147.45 -168.75 -66.45
N PRO A 968 147.21 -167.40 -66.38
CA PRO A 968 147.18 -166.67 -65.08
C PRO A 968 146.05 -165.58 -64.88
N ASN A 969 146.11 -164.83 -63.76
CA ASN A 969 145.63 -163.43 -63.49
C ASN A 969 144.18 -163.08 -62.97
N SER A 970 144.15 -162.08 -62.05
CA SER A 970 143.20 -160.93 -61.91
C SER A 970 141.96 -160.91 -60.96
N SER A 971 141.63 -159.68 -60.46
CA SER A 971 140.28 -159.01 -60.55
C SER A 971 139.36 -158.73 -59.31
N VAL A 972 139.17 -157.42 -58.99
CA VAL A 972 137.89 -156.63 -58.78
C VAL A 972 136.92 -156.76 -57.56
N GLY A 973 136.58 -155.59 -56.96
CA GLY A 973 135.17 -155.08 -56.77
C GLY A 973 134.51 -155.00 -55.36
N VAL A 974 133.36 -154.33 -55.04
CA VAL A 974 132.60 -153.09 -55.43
C VAL A 974 131.51 -152.79 -54.31
N ILE A 975 130.93 -151.57 -54.20
CA ILE A 975 129.52 -151.16 -53.79
C ILE A 975 129.38 -150.01 -52.71
N ASN A 976 128.31 -149.20 -52.83
CA ASN A 976 127.98 -147.84 -52.27
C ASN A 976 127.01 -147.92 -51.02
N PRO A 977 126.22 -146.90 -50.50
CA PRO A 977 126.00 -145.45 -50.82
C PRO A 977 125.76 -144.38 -49.68
N LEU A 978 125.90 -143.07 -50.02
CA LEU A 978 125.25 -141.81 -49.51
C LEU A 978 125.29 -141.37 -48.00
N ALA A 979 125.48 -140.10 -47.59
CA ALA A 979 126.00 -138.85 -48.22
C ALA A 979 126.29 -137.72 -47.17
N TYR A 980 127.02 -136.65 -47.54
CA TYR A 980 127.54 -135.56 -46.67
C TYR A 980 127.06 -134.14 -47.07
N ASN A 981 127.23 -133.14 -46.17
CA ASN A 981 127.42 -131.68 -46.39
C ASN A 981 126.29 -130.78 -46.95
N THR A 982 126.16 -129.54 -46.42
CA THR A 982 126.60 -128.25 -47.05
C THR A 982 126.02 -126.98 -46.36
N LYS A 983 126.55 -125.79 -46.71
CA LYS A 983 126.06 -124.46 -46.31
C LYS A 983 125.28 -123.78 -47.47
N PHE A 984 124.36 -122.85 -47.12
CA PHE A 984 124.05 -121.56 -47.81
C PHE A 984 122.93 -121.45 -48.90
N ILE A 985 121.89 -120.62 -48.60
CA ILE A 985 120.91 -119.83 -49.46
C ILE A 985 120.00 -120.56 -50.49
N PRO A 986 118.91 -119.96 -51.09
CA PRO A 986 118.62 -118.54 -51.40
C PRO A 986 117.21 -117.92 -51.13
N ARG A 987 117.09 -116.65 -51.56
CA ARG A 987 116.06 -115.60 -51.39
C ARG A 987 114.70 -115.81 -52.10
N HIS A 988 113.69 -115.03 -51.71
CA HIS A 988 112.85 -114.24 -52.63
C HIS A 988 112.17 -113.01 -51.96
N SER A 989 112.21 -111.84 -52.66
CA SER A 989 111.25 -110.70 -52.77
C SER A 989 110.48 -110.15 -51.53
N ASP A 990 110.36 -108.82 -51.25
CA ASP A 990 110.59 -107.60 -52.07
C ASP A 990 110.99 -106.31 -51.28
N ALA A 991 111.53 -105.31 -52.02
CA ALA A 991 111.59 -103.84 -51.78
C ALA A 991 112.11 -103.27 -50.42
N SER A 992 113.37 -102.78 -50.30
CA SER A 992 113.86 -101.39 -50.58
C SER A 992 113.53 -100.34 -49.47
N THR A 993 114.39 -99.46 -48.92
CA THR A 993 115.74 -98.95 -49.28
C THR A 993 116.46 -98.31 -48.05
N SER A 994 117.81 -98.17 -48.07
CA SER A 994 118.74 -97.15 -47.47
C SER A 994 118.33 -96.14 -46.35
N SER A 995 119.22 -95.48 -45.56
CA SER A 995 120.60 -95.69 -45.08
C SER A 995 121.08 -94.50 -44.20
N SER A 996 121.98 -94.75 -43.23
CA SER A 996 123.06 -93.84 -42.76
C SER A 996 122.83 -92.66 -41.76
N ARG A 997 123.81 -92.53 -40.83
CA ARG A 997 124.47 -91.33 -40.26
C ARG A 997 123.73 -90.25 -39.42
N LYS A 998 124.23 -90.15 -38.16
CA LYS A 998 124.71 -88.95 -37.41
C LYS A 998 123.77 -87.77 -37.08
N THR A 999 124.25 -86.99 -36.09
CA THR A 999 123.92 -85.60 -35.68
C THR A 999 122.63 -85.28 -34.93
N GLN A 1000 122.82 -84.56 -33.80
CA GLN A 1000 122.08 -83.39 -33.29
C GLN A 1000 120.57 -83.48 -32.94
N SER A 1001 120.21 -82.75 -31.89
CA SER A 1001 118.87 -82.23 -31.52
C SER A 1001 118.35 -81.20 -32.56
N PRO A 1002 117.10 -80.64 -32.48
CA PRO A 1002 115.89 -80.98 -31.69
C PRO A 1002 114.52 -80.92 -32.45
N ARG A 1003 113.43 -81.52 -31.89
CA ARG A 1003 111.99 -81.36 -32.31
C ARG A 1003 111.73 -81.70 -33.83
N PRO A 1004 110.58 -81.41 -34.52
CA PRO A 1004 109.21 -80.97 -34.15
C PRO A 1004 108.00 -81.71 -34.83
N SER A 1005 106.77 -81.25 -34.52
CA SER A 1005 105.59 -81.02 -35.42
C SER A 1005 104.88 -82.12 -36.24
N LYS A 1006 103.55 -82.28 -36.04
CA LYS A 1006 102.39 -81.82 -36.88
C LYS A 1006 101.10 -82.53 -36.38
N LEU A 1007 99.89 -81.96 -36.33
CA LEU A 1007 99.18 -81.03 -37.22
C LEU A 1007 98.50 -79.82 -36.50
N GLU A 1008 98.10 -78.81 -37.30
CA GLU A 1008 97.50 -77.48 -36.98
C GLU A 1008 95.93 -77.50 -37.05
N PRO A 1009 95.16 -76.38 -37.08
CA PRO A 1009 95.35 -74.96 -36.68
C PRO A 1009 94.26 -74.44 -35.66
N LEU A 1010 94.45 -73.38 -34.84
CA LEU A 1010 94.28 -71.89 -35.06
C LEU A 1010 92.86 -71.43 -35.50
N VAL A 1011 92.28 -70.25 -35.24
CA VAL A 1011 92.33 -69.11 -34.27
C VAL A 1011 91.24 -68.09 -34.74
N VAL A 1012 90.49 -67.49 -33.80
CA VAL A 1012 89.88 -66.13 -33.70
C VAL A 1012 89.60 -65.24 -34.97
N THR A 1013 88.32 -64.80 -35.10
CA THR A 1013 87.73 -63.56 -35.72
C THR A 1013 87.92 -63.14 -37.21
N ASN A 1014 86.80 -62.97 -37.95
CA ASN A 1014 86.20 -61.68 -38.42
C ASN A 1014 85.29 -61.85 -39.66
N GLY A 1015 84.22 -61.03 -39.79
CA GLY A 1015 83.65 -60.64 -41.11
C GLY A 1015 82.18 -61.00 -41.44
N GLU A 1016 81.30 -59.99 -41.36
CA GLU A 1016 80.27 -59.58 -42.36
C GLU A 1016 79.03 -60.46 -42.73
N ILE A 1017 77.89 -60.04 -42.15
CA ILE A 1017 76.54 -59.74 -42.71
C ILE A 1017 76.27 -60.10 -44.21
N PRO A 1018 75.07 -60.64 -44.55
CA PRO A 1018 74.03 -59.79 -45.18
C PRO A 1018 72.56 -60.08 -44.77
N HIS A 1019 71.77 -59.00 -44.58
CA HIS A 1019 70.38 -58.74 -45.05
C HIS A 1019 69.26 -59.82 -44.94
N ASP A 1020 67.97 -59.54 -44.64
CA ASP A 1020 67.25 -58.34 -44.17
C ASP A 1020 65.75 -58.69 -43.88
N LEU A 1021 64.99 -57.82 -43.17
CA LEU A 1021 63.50 -57.68 -43.19
C LEU A 1021 62.62 -58.93 -42.78
N THR A 1022 61.46 -58.90 -42.12
CA THR A 1022 60.54 -57.82 -41.68
C THR A 1022 59.41 -58.32 -40.72
N LEU A 1023 58.76 -57.36 -40.03
CA LEU A 1023 57.31 -57.30 -39.66
C LEU A 1023 56.71 -58.05 -38.42
N ASN A 1024 56.37 -57.19 -37.44
CA ASN A 1024 55.21 -57.18 -36.50
C ASN A 1024 53.87 -57.69 -37.14
N PRO A 1025 52.91 -58.31 -36.40
CA PRO A 1025 51.97 -57.53 -35.56
C PRO A 1025 51.37 -58.21 -34.28
N ASN A 1026 50.89 -57.37 -33.36
CA ASN A 1026 50.04 -57.73 -32.20
C ASN A 1026 48.54 -57.91 -32.57
N LYS A 1027 47.90 -59.01 -32.12
CA LYS A 1027 46.54 -59.11 -31.48
C LYS A 1027 45.91 -60.50 -31.59
N PRO A 1028 45.02 -60.84 -30.64
CA PRO A 1028 43.75 -61.50 -30.96
C PRO A 1028 42.53 -60.69 -30.46
N LEU A 1029 41.36 -60.94 -31.07
CA LEU A 1029 40.06 -60.35 -30.73
C LEU A 1029 39.05 -61.45 -30.38
N LEU A 1030 38.25 -61.21 -29.32
CA LEU A 1030 36.82 -61.56 -29.09
C LEU A 1030 36.22 -62.89 -29.63
N PRO A 1031 35.26 -63.44 -28.86
CA PRO A 1031 33.92 -63.63 -29.44
C PRO A 1031 32.78 -62.93 -28.68
N LYS A 1032 31.59 -62.91 -29.30
CA LYS A 1032 30.42 -62.10 -28.91
C LYS A 1032 29.37 -62.88 -28.10
N ARG A 1033 28.60 -62.10 -27.30
CA ARG A 1033 27.16 -62.20 -26.98
C ARG A 1033 26.43 -63.53 -27.22
N PHE A 1034 25.67 -63.96 -26.22
CA PHE A 1034 24.21 -64.11 -26.39
C PHE A 1034 23.46 -63.58 -25.15
N VAL A 1035 22.17 -63.29 -25.33
CA VAL A 1035 21.30 -62.60 -24.37
C VAL A 1035 20.31 -63.58 -23.74
N LYS A 1036 20.18 -63.53 -22.41
CA LYS A 1036 18.89 -63.46 -21.72
C LYS A 1036 19.06 -62.82 -20.35
#